data_AF-A0A1G2Z1W2-F1
#
_entry.id   AF-A0A1G2Z1W2-F1
#
_cell.length_a   1.000
_cell.length_b   1.000
_cell.length_c   1.000
_cell.angle_alpha   90.00
_cell.angle_beta   90.00
_cell.angle_gamma   90.00
#
_symmetry.space_group_name_H-M   'P 1'
#
loop_
_entity.id
_entity.type
_entity.pdbx_description
1 polymer ?
#
loop_
_entity_poly.entity_id
_entity_poly.type
_entity_poly.pdbx_seq_one_letter_code
_entity_poly.pdbx_strand_id
1 'polypeptide(L)'
;LYWANVAVHVNDDYQVIFPPSVTAATYHSKNDFAHWPMANENYRGVDYRGVDLSWWKNHPEPVSFFAWDKKEDFMGGYDHGQQAGVVHVGNHQVVCGAKLWEWSPGATGRMWDKILTDADGPYAELMVGAWSDNQPDYSWIKPHEVKVFKQYWYPIREIGGFKYANLDGAANLELASNDVAKFGFNTTSRYEKARAMLRAGDKVLFEQTVSIGPDKPFTKEVPVPAGTKRTDLTAVLQTSSGRTLISYQPVEIVSDPNLPPTVKAPPAPKDIKTVEELYLTGLRVEQIHNPRVNPFDYYEEALQRDPGDARTNTIVGIDYNRRLMYEKAEEHLRRAVARLSIDYTRPVDTGALYHLGVALRAQNKLDDAYDAFYRATWDYAFHSAAYYQLAELSCRKGQFETALEQIDQSLSTNSQDSKARDLKAVILRHMDKPKQARGILTSVLREDPLDFLAMNEMYLLQRKPGPRRAEDEAAKKLDAAMRRDVQTYLELAADYMSCGFWDEAIDVLTRAGRDKTDFAGTYPLVYYYLAFVQSQKGDSKVTDTLYSLASTMPADYCFPFRAESAVVLKAALERNATDARAHYYLGNLLYDWQPEKAVECWERSRGIDGSFALAHRNLGWAYYRMGNDVPKATASYEKAVACNGDDPRLFAELDQLYELGNAPVEKRLAVLEKHHATVVQRNDSFEREIMTLVLAGRYDDAVEYLSKSHIHVREGGGEIRDVYVDAHLLRGLSRLKQNQPKPALEDFLAAAQYPENLSVGRPKNDPRAPQIAYYTALAHEALDDSEQAKQQFTKAADQRGRGQGSDGRFYQAMAMKKLGRDADAQGIFEELIQTGQDRLTRSEAVDFFAKFGERESPQARQASAQYLLGLGHLGKGDADLARASLVLACKLNVSHAWAKAWLQEIE
;
A
#
# COMPACT_ATOMS: atom_id res chain seq x y z
N LEU A 1 8.55 5.62 -10.57
CA LEU A 1 8.36 6.13 -9.20
C LEU A 1 9.17 5.31 -8.26
N TYR A 2 9.86 5.98 -7.37
CA TYR A 2 10.58 5.31 -6.33
C TYR A 2 10.47 6.14 -5.07
N TRP A 3 10.18 5.50 -3.96
CA TRP A 3 10.27 6.09 -2.64
C TRP A 3 11.22 5.21 -1.80
N ALA A 4 12.30 5.81 -1.30
CA ALA A 4 13.09 5.18 -0.25
C ALA A 4 12.45 5.50 1.09
N ASN A 5 12.42 4.50 1.97
CA ASN A 5 12.03 4.65 3.36
C ASN A 5 13.23 4.35 4.25
N VAL A 6 13.64 5.33 5.06
CA VAL A 6 14.72 5.17 6.04
C VAL A 6 14.12 5.33 7.43
N ALA A 7 14.06 4.23 8.17
CA ALA A 7 13.69 4.23 9.56
C ALA A 7 14.83 4.81 10.42
N VAL A 8 14.47 5.68 11.36
CA VAL A 8 15.40 6.33 12.30
C VAL A 8 14.83 6.23 13.70
N HIS A 9 15.70 5.97 14.69
CA HIS A 9 15.30 6.00 16.10
C HIS A 9 14.87 7.42 16.49
N VAL A 10 13.79 7.55 17.25
CA VAL A 10 13.26 8.85 17.70
C VAL A 10 12.97 8.88 19.18
N ASN A 11 12.93 10.07 19.76
CA ASN A 11 12.60 10.33 21.16
C ASN A 11 12.20 11.81 21.32
N ASP A 12 12.02 12.28 22.55
CA ASP A 12 11.61 13.66 22.84
C ASP A 12 12.59 14.74 22.37
N ASP A 13 13.83 14.35 22.08
CA ASP A 13 14.92 15.20 21.58
C ASP A 13 15.14 15.04 20.07
N TYR A 14 14.31 14.26 19.38
CA TYR A 14 14.39 14.08 17.93
C TYR A 14 13.66 15.19 17.17
N GLN A 15 14.38 15.79 16.21
CA GLN A 15 13.89 16.83 15.33
C GLN A 15 14.04 16.44 13.87
N VAL A 16 12.98 16.59 13.09
CA VAL A 16 12.99 16.46 11.64
C VAL A 16 13.38 17.78 10.99
N ILE A 17 14.26 17.69 9.99
CA ILE A 17 14.84 18.83 9.32
C ILE A 17 14.42 18.77 7.85
N PHE A 18 13.35 19.50 7.54
CA PHE A 18 13.09 19.94 6.18
C PHE A 18 13.87 21.21 5.86
N PRO A 19 14.28 21.40 4.60
CA PRO A 19 15.00 22.61 4.20
C PRO A 19 14.22 23.91 4.43
N PRO A 20 14.93 25.05 4.49
CA PRO A 20 14.34 26.38 4.61
C PRO A 20 13.23 26.72 3.60
N SER A 21 13.26 26.19 2.37
CA SER A 21 12.21 26.47 1.39
C SER A 21 10.85 25.86 1.75
N VAL A 22 10.80 24.89 2.66
CA VAL A 22 9.57 24.17 3.02
C VAL A 22 8.82 24.97 4.07
N THR A 23 7.83 25.76 3.61
CA THR A 23 6.97 26.57 4.48
C THR A 23 5.60 25.95 4.74
N ALA A 24 5.28 24.85 4.06
CA ALA A 24 4.03 24.12 4.24
C ALA A 24 4.28 22.60 4.18
N ALA A 25 3.46 21.85 4.90
CA ALA A 25 3.38 20.41 4.82
C ALA A 25 1.97 19.99 4.38
N THR A 26 1.87 18.83 3.73
CA THR A 26 0.58 18.30 3.26
C THR A 26 0.41 16.83 3.59
N TYR A 27 -0.85 16.38 3.61
CA TYR A 27 -1.19 14.97 3.74
C TYR A 27 -1.15 14.27 2.38
N HIS A 28 -1.13 12.93 2.40
CA HIS A 28 -1.00 12.09 1.21
C HIS A 28 -1.93 12.46 0.02
N SER A 29 -3.14 12.93 0.26
CA SER A 29 -4.10 13.23 -0.82
C SER A 29 -4.12 14.71 -1.20
N LYS A 30 -3.20 15.52 -0.66
CA LYS A 30 -3.16 16.99 -0.81
C LYS A 30 -4.52 17.64 -0.48
N ASN A 31 -5.26 17.05 0.46
CA ASN A 31 -6.59 17.50 0.89
C ASN A 31 -6.56 18.15 2.28
N ASP A 32 -5.39 18.23 2.90
CA ASP A 32 -5.14 18.85 4.19
C ASP A 32 -3.71 19.42 4.19
N PHE A 33 -3.54 20.62 4.72
CA PHE A 33 -2.27 21.37 4.72
C PHE A 33 -2.07 22.04 6.08
N ALA A 34 -0.81 22.20 6.48
CA ALA A 34 -0.41 22.95 7.66
C ALA A 34 0.85 23.78 7.33
N HIS A 35 1.02 24.90 8.02
CA HIS A 35 2.28 25.65 7.95
C HIS A 35 3.40 24.85 8.60
N TRP A 36 4.61 24.98 8.05
CA TRP A 36 5.81 24.29 8.53
C TRP A 36 6.96 25.27 8.83
N PRO A 37 7.74 25.07 9.90
CA PRO A 37 7.54 24.07 10.95
C PRO A 37 6.50 24.49 11.99
N MET A 38 6.19 25.79 12.09
CA MET A 38 5.20 26.31 13.04
C MET A 38 3.81 26.27 12.41
N ALA A 39 2.94 25.40 12.93
CA ALA A 39 1.57 25.27 12.45
C ALA A 39 0.60 26.26 13.12
N ASN A 40 -0.45 26.63 12.40
CA ASN A 40 -1.56 27.45 12.92
C ASN A 40 -2.94 26.85 12.58
N GLU A 41 -2.97 25.56 12.26
CA GLU A 41 -4.12 24.86 11.73
C GLU A 41 -4.53 23.68 12.62
N ASN A 42 -5.77 23.23 12.43
CA ASN A 42 -6.12 21.85 12.72
C ASN A 42 -5.70 21.01 11.52
N TYR A 43 -4.82 20.03 11.75
CA TYR A 43 -4.31 19.14 10.71
C TYR A 43 -4.62 17.70 11.13
N ARG A 44 -5.32 16.96 10.26
CA ARG A 44 -5.74 15.58 10.50
C ARG A 44 -6.53 15.35 11.80
N GLY A 45 -7.28 16.37 12.24
CA GLY A 45 -8.11 16.31 13.45
C GLY A 45 -7.38 16.65 14.74
N VAL A 46 -6.10 17.03 14.67
CA VAL A 46 -5.30 17.51 15.80
C VAL A 46 -5.09 19.02 15.67
N ASP A 47 -5.38 19.74 16.75
CA ASP A 47 -5.11 21.18 16.85
C ASP A 47 -3.62 21.43 17.11
N TYR A 48 -2.92 21.93 16.09
CA TYR A 48 -1.49 22.24 16.13
C TYR A 48 -1.21 23.75 16.18
N ARG A 49 -2.18 24.58 16.58
CA ARG A 49 -1.99 26.03 16.66
C ARG A 49 -0.86 26.41 17.63
N GLY A 50 0.18 27.05 17.07
CA GLY A 50 1.37 27.46 17.81
C GLY A 50 2.34 26.32 18.14
N VAL A 51 2.19 25.17 17.50
CA VAL A 51 3.03 23.98 17.72
C VAL A 51 4.12 23.90 16.64
N ASP A 52 5.33 23.57 17.07
CA ASP A 52 6.46 23.26 16.18
C ASP A 52 6.39 21.79 15.74
N LEU A 53 5.96 21.54 14.51
CA LEU A 53 5.81 20.21 13.92
C LEU A 53 7.14 19.51 13.61
N SER A 54 8.28 20.19 13.77
CA SER A 54 9.57 19.56 13.55
C SER A 54 9.96 18.57 14.66
N TRP A 55 9.30 18.61 15.82
CA TRP A 55 9.64 17.78 16.98
C TRP A 55 8.71 16.59 17.14
N TRP A 56 9.28 15.39 17.23
CA TRP A 56 8.54 14.14 17.42
C TRP A 56 7.60 14.18 18.64
N LYS A 57 8.07 14.71 19.77
CA LYS A 57 7.26 14.83 21.01
C LYS A 57 5.95 15.62 20.86
N ASN A 58 5.84 16.45 19.82
CA ASN A 58 4.69 17.33 19.63
C ASN A 58 3.53 16.66 18.89
N HIS A 59 3.70 15.43 18.39
CA HIS A 59 2.67 14.72 17.65
C HIS A 59 1.95 13.73 18.58
N PRO A 60 0.71 14.01 19.03
CA PRO A 60 0.03 13.11 19.97
C PRO A 60 -0.59 11.87 19.31
N GLU A 61 -0.62 11.82 17.97
CA GLU A 61 -1.28 10.78 17.17
C GLU A 61 -0.41 10.46 15.93
N PRO A 62 -0.49 9.24 15.37
CA PRO A 62 0.22 8.89 14.14
C PRO A 62 -0.06 9.90 13.02
N VAL A 63 0.99 10.37 12.34
CA VAL A 63 0.86 11.49 11.40
C VAL A 63 1.87 11.39 10.26
N SER A 64 1.50 11.99 9.12
CA SER A 64 2.39 12.16 7.97
C SER A 64 2.52 13.63 7.61
N PHE A 65 3.72 14.05 7.25
CA PHE A 65 4.00 15.37 6.70
C PHE A 65 4.81 15.22 5.42
N PHE A 66 4.23 15.59 4.29
CA PHE A 66 4.95 15.73 3.02
C PHE A 66 5.43 17.17 2.89
N ALA A 67 6.72 17.35 2.61
CA ALA A 67 7.27 18.68 2.33
C ALA A 67 6.65 19.23 1.04
N TRP A 68 6.04 20.42 1.13
CA TRP A 68 5.50 21.10 -0.04
C TRP A 68 6.58 21.99 -0.68
N ASP A 69 6.75 21.87 -2.00
CA ASP A 69 7.60 22.73 -2.84
C ASP A 69 9.08 22.87 -2.39
N LYS A 70 9.70 21.76 -1.97
CA LYS A 70 11.12 21.69 -1.60
C LYS A 70 12.06 22.15 -2.73
N LYS A 71 12.99 23.07 -2.46
CA LYS A 71 13.93 23.65 -3.44
C LYS A 71 15.39 23.24 -3.23
N GLU A 72 15.72 22.66 -2.08
CA GLU A 72 17.06 22.22 -1.75
C GLU A 72 17.22 20.70 -1.90
N ASP A 73 18.46 20.28 -2.12
CA ASP A 73 18.84 18.89 -2.38
C ASP A 73 18.89 18.01 -1.11
N PHE A 74 18.49 18.50 0.06
CA PHE A 74 18.68 17.79 1.32
C PHE A 74 17.39 17.67 2.15
N MET A 75 17.41 16.75 3.09
CA MET A 75 16.54 16.73 4.27
C MET A 75 17.19 15.82 5.31
N GLY A 76 16.57 15.64 6.48
CA GLY A 76 16.98 14.58 7.39
C GLY A 76 16.34 14.73 8.75
N GLY A 77 17.03 14.26 9.77
CA GLY A 77 16.66 14.52 11.15
C GLY A 77 17.84 14.35 12.09
N TYR A 78 17.68 14.87 13.29
CA TYR A 78 18.73 14.97 14.29
C TYR A 78 18.15 14.72 15.68
N ASP A 79 18.78 13.82 16.41
CA ASP A 79 18.58 13.58 17.83
C ASP A 79 19.51 14.50 18.61
N HIS A 80 18.94 15.50 19.28
CA HIS A 80 19.70 16.46 20.07
C HIS A 80 20.23 15.86 21.38
N GLY A 81 19.56 14.84 21.92
CA GLY A 81 19.98 14.13 23.13
C GLY A 81 21.19 13.22 22.88
N GLN A 82 21.19 12.52 21.74
CA GLN A 82 22.31 11.69 21.29
C GLN A 82 23.38 12.48 20.53
N GLN A 83 23.09 13.74 20.20
CA GLN A 83 23.91 14.59 19.34
C GLN A 83 24.28 13.92 18.01
N ALA A 84 23.35 13.20 17.40
CA ALA A 84 23.58 12.46 16.17
C ALA A 84 22.36 12.56 15.24
N GLY A 85 22.58 12.43 13.94
CA GLY A 85 21.50 12.49 12.96
C GLY A 85 21.87 11.85 11.64
N VAL A 86 20.91 11.84 10.74
CA VAL A 86 21.08 11.36 9.37
C VAL A 86 20.67 12.44 8.40
N VAL A 87 21.46 12.59 7.34
CA VAL A 87 21.22 13.51 6.25
C VAL A 87 20.95 12.70 4.99
N HIS A 88 19.89 13.09 4.27
CA HIS A 88 19.69 12.73 2.88
C HIS A 88 20.19 13.85 1.97
N VAL A 89 20.84 13.48 0.86
CA VAL A 89 21.15 14.38 -0.26
C VAL A 89 20.79 13.73 -1.59
N GLY A 90 20.04 14.45 -2.44
CA GLY A 90 19.69 14.05 -3.80
C GLY A 90 19.24 15.26 -4.61
N ASN A 91 19.54 15.27 -5.91
CA ASN A 91 19.13 16.36 -6.81
C ASN A 91 17.61 16.55 -6.76
N HIS A 92 17.12 17.64 -6.16
CA HIS A 92 15.69 17.88 -5.92
C HIS A 92 14.85 17.97 -7.19
N GLN A 93 15.46 18.21 -8.35
CA GLN A 93 14.76 18.17 -9.64
C GLN A 93 14.36 16.74 -10.04
N VAL A 94 15.05 15.73 -9.49
CA VAL A 94 14.76 14.31 -9.67
C VAL A 94 14.19 13.71 -8.39
N VAL A 95 14.83 13.92 -7.24
CA VAL A 95 14.42 13.46 -5.90
C VAL A 95 13.60 14.57 -5.21
N CYS A 96 12.45 14.88 -5.80
CA CYS A 96 11.60 15.99 -5.37
C CYS A 96 10.78 15.67 -4.10
N GLY A 97 10.43 14.42 -3.84
CA GLY A 97 9.66 14.02 -2.66
C GLY A 97 10.48 14.04 -1.36
N ALA A 98 9.87 14.51 -0.29
CA ALA A 98 10.36 14.38 1.08
C ALA A 98 9.16 14.25 2.02
N LYS A 99 9.21 13.29 2.95
CA LYS A 99 8.11 12.98 3.84
C LYS A 99 8.62 12.47 5.19
N LEU A 100 7.95 12.89 6.25
CA LEU A 100 8.01 12.28 7.57
C LEU A 100 6.75 11.45 7.80
N TRP A 101 6.91 10.22 8.29
CA TRP A 101 5.83 9.46 8.92
C TRP A 101 6.28 8.93 10.27
N GLU A 102 5.37 8.90 11.24
CA GLU A 102 5.67 8.42 12.59
C GLU A 102 4.39 7.94 13.31
N TRP A 103 4.57 7.01 14.24
CA TRP A 103 3.50 6.46 15.08
C TRP A 103 3.10 7.35 16.26
N SER A 104 3.93 8.35 16.59
CA SER A 104 3.78 9.32 17.69
C SER A 104 4.13 8.81 19.12
N PRO A 105 4.53 9.72 20.05
CA PRO A 105 4.69 9.44 21.49
C PRO A 105 3.39 9.05 22.23
N GLY A 106 2.22 9.24 21.62
CA GLY A 106 0.92 8.94 22.23
C GLY A 106 0.72 7.44 22.47
N ALA A 107 -0.24 7.07 23.33
CA ALA A 107 -0.45 5.67 23.71
C ALA A 107 -0.76 4.75 22.51
N THR A 108 -1.40 5.26 21.45
CA THR A 108 -1.54 4.54 20.18
C THR A 108 -0.20 4.24 19.53
N GLY A 109 0.69 5.23 19.41
CA GLY A 109 2.01 5.02 18.83
C GLY A 109 2.93 4.13 19.66
N ARG A 110 2.90 4.30 20.99
CA ARG A 110 3.67 3.43 21.92
C ARG A 110 3.26 1.96 21.85
N MET A 111 2.02 1.68 21.43
CA MET A 111 1.61 0.30 21.15
C MET A 111 2.26 -0.22 19.87
N TRP A 112 2.35 0.60 18.82
CA TRP A 112 3.02 0.24 17.57
C TRP A 112 4.52 0.02 17.74
N ASP A 113 5.18 0.76 18.65
CA ASP A 113 6.57 0.47 19.03
C ASP A 113 6.71 -0.99 19.47
N LYS A 114 5.77 -1.52 20.26
CA LYS A 114 5.78 -2.91 20.72
C LYS A 114 5.41 -3.92 19.64
N ILE A 115 4.53 -3.55 18.70
CA ILE A 115 4.07 -4.44 17.63
C ILE A 115 5.14 -4.60 16.55
N LEU A 116 5.87 -3.53 16.23
CA LEU A 116 6.75 -3.46 15.07
C LEU A 116 8.24 -3.45 15.41
N THR A 117 8.61 -3.31 16.68
CA THR A 117 10.01 -3.36 17.12
C THR A 117 10.20 -4.36 18.24
N ASP A 118 11.33 -5.08 18.20
CA ASP A 118 11.70 -6.01 19.27
C ASP A 118 12.28 -5.25 20.46
N ALA A 119 13.40 -4.54 20.24
CA ALA A 119 14.13 -3.80 21.28
C ALA A 119 14.54 -2.38 20.86
N ASP A 120 14.30 -2.00 19.60
CA ASP A 120 14.76 -0.70 19.06
C ASP A 120 13.86 0.48 19.49
N GLY A 121 12.61 0.23 19.90
CA GLY A 121 11.72 1.27 20.42
C GLY A 121 11.15 2.19 19.34
N PRO A 122 10.73 3.41 19.69
CA PRO A 122 10.07 4.32 18.75
C PRO A 122 10.98 4.68 17.57
N TYR A 123 10.37 4.66 16.38
CA TYR A 123 11.03 5.07 15.15
C TYR A 123 10.15 6.03 14.33
N ALA A 124 10.79 6.81 13.48
CA ALA A 124 10.14 7.56 12.42
C ALA A 124 10.69 7.13 11.07
N GLU A 125 9.93 7.40 10.02
CA GLU A 125 10.24 7.09 8.64
C GLU A 125 10.55 8.38 7.89
N LEU A 126 11.82 8.57 7.56
CA LEU A 126 12.26 9.61 6.63
C LEU A 126 12.18 9.04 5.22
N MET A 127 11.26 9.56 4.43
CA MET A 127 11.02 9.07 3.08
C MET A 127 11.37 10.12 2.04
N VAL A 128 11.95 9.68 0.92
CA VAL A 128 12.29 10.56 -0.22
C VAL A 128 11.85 9.92 -1.54
N GLY A 129 11.32 10.74 -2.43
CA GLY A 129 10.65 10.31 -3.66
C GLY A 129 11.35 10.82 -4.91
N ALA A 130 11.58 9.94 -5.89
CA ALA A 130 12.10 10.31 -7.21
C ALA A 130 10.98 10.38 -8.26
N TRP A 131 10.97 11.47 -9.03
CA TRP A 131 9.99 11.87 -10.05
C TRP A 131 8.55 12.07 -9.52
N SER A 132 8.38 12.16 -8.21
CA SER A 132 7.10 12.50 -7.59
C SER A 132 7.32 13.09 -6.21
N ASP A 133 6.55 14.12 -5.88
CA ASP A 133 6.57 14.79 -4.59
C ASP A 133 5.63 14.13 -3.57
N ASN A 134 4.79 13.17 -4.00
CA ASN A 134 3.75 12.58 -3.15
C ASN A 134 3.48 11.08 -3.44
N GLN A 135 2.84 10.37 -2.50
CA GLN A 135 2.64 8.90 -2.53
C GLN A 135 1.29 8.37 -3.10
N PRO A 136 0.46 9.16 -3.80
CA PRO A 136 -0.48 8.61 -4.80
C PRO A 136 -0.24 9.12 -6.23
N ASP A 137 0.72 10.03 -6.44
CA ASP A 137 0.95 10.65 -7.75
C ASP A 137 2.01 9.88 -8.54
N TYR A 138 1.59 8.77 -9.18
CA TYR A 138 2.49 7.84 -9.84
C TYR A 138 2.66 8.10 -11.36
N SER A 139 3.70 8.80 -11.81
CA SER A 139 4.21 8.73 -13.20
C SER A 139 4.54 7.31 -13.70
N TRP A 140 4.25 7.00 -14.95
CA TRP A 140 4.52 5.67 -15.52
C TRP A 140 5.95 5.55 -16.09
N ILE A 141 6.40 4.31 -16.28
CA ILE A 141 7.62 3.97 -17.02
C ILE A 141 7.16 3.42 -18.38
N LYS A 142 7.69 3.96 -19.48
CA LYS A 142 7.39 3.46 -20.83
C LYS A 142 8.04 2.08 -21.04
N PRO A 143 7.54 1.24 -21.98
CA PRO A 143 8.20 -0.01 -22.32
C PRO A 143 9.69 0.19 -22.59
N HIS A 144 10.54 -0.62 -21.95
CA HIS A 144 12.01 -0.55 -22.02
C HIS A 144 12.66 0.76 -21.54
N GLU A 145 11.91 1.76 -21.05
CA GLU A 145 12.51 3.00 -20.53
C GLU A 145 13.37 2.73 -19.28
N VAL A 146 14.61 3.21 -19.31
CA VAL A 146 15.52 3.15 -18.17
C VAL A 146 15.62 4.53 -17.53
N LYS A 147 15.24 4.62 -16.25
CA LYS A 147 15.40 5.84 -15.43
C LYS A 147 16.47 5.61 -14.37
N VAL A 148 17.47 6.50 -14.33
CA VAL A 148 18.58 6.44 -13.35
C VAL A 148 18.57 7.69 -12.49
N PHE A 149 18.69 7.50 -11.18
CA PHE A 149 18.85 8.57 -10.21
C PHE A 149 19.84 8.14 -9.14
N LYS A 150 20.34 9.11 -8.36
CA LYS A 150 21.22 8.88 -7.22
C LYS A 150 20.70 9.66 -6.03
N GLN A 151 20.76 9.03 -4.87
CA GLN A 151 20.50 9.61 -3.57
C GLN A 151 21.54 9.08 -2.60
N TYR A 152 21.85 9.86 -1.58
CA TYR A 152 22.91 9.59 -0.63
C TYR A 152 22.39 9.80 0.78
N TRP A 153 22.75 8.88 1.68
CA TRP A 153 22.45 8.98 3.09
C TRP A 153 23.75 8.91 3.87
N TYR A 154 23.98 9.84 4.78
CA TYR A 154 25.17 9.83 5.63
C TYR A 154 24.87 10.34 7.05
N PRO A 155 25.60 9.84 8.06
CA PRO A 155 25.42 10.28 9.43
C PRO A 155 26.12 11.61 9.70
N ILE A 156 25.60 12.36 10.67
CA ILE A 156 26.21 13.56 11.25
C ILE A 156 26.21 13.47 12.78
N ARG A 157 27.14 14.14 13.46
CA ARG A 157 27.24 14.14 14.91
C ARG A 157 27.75 15.47 15.47
N GLU A 158 27.40 15.75 16.71
CA GLU A 158 27.92 16.82 17.60
C GLU A 158 27.86 18.26 17.06
N ILE A 159 27.13 18.52 15.97
CA ILE A 159 26.96 19.86 15.38
C ILE A 159 25.65 20.57 15.78
N GLY A 160 24.79 19.91 16.58
CA GLY A 160 23.55 20.49 17.11
C GLY A 160 22.45 20.68 16.07
N GLY A 161 22.28 19.72 15.16
CA GLY A 161 21.43 19.82 13.98
C GLY A 161 22.17 20.34 12.76
N PHE A 162 21.44 20.65 11.69
CA PHE A 162 22.00 21.23 10.47
C PHE A 162 20.96 22.11 9.77
N LYS A 163 21.43 23.12 9.03
CA LYS A 163 20.59 24.03 8.24
C LYS A 163 20.86 23.95 6.74
N TYR A 164 21.97 23.31 6.37
CA TYR A 164 22.34 23.05 4.98
C TYR A 164 23.22 21.81 4.89
N ALA A 165 23.08 21.05 3.80
CA ALA A 165 23.89 19.87 3.56
C ALA A 165 24.11 19.61 2.07
N ASN A 166 25.25 19.00 1.73
CA ASN A 166 25.60 18.54 0.39
C ASN A 166 26.41 17.23 0.47
N LEU A 167 27.03 16.78 -0.63
CA LEU A 167 27.81 15.53 -0.62
C LEU A 167 29.12 15.61 0.16
N ASP A 168 29.65 16.81 0.42
CA ASP A 168 30.91 17.01 1.17
C ASP A 168 30.68 17.08 2.69
N GLY A 169 29.48 17.47 3.13
CA GLY A 169 29.12 17.52 4.55
C GLY A 169 27.85 18.31 4.85
N ALA A 170 27.60 18.52 6.14
CA ALA A 170 26.52 19.33 6.67
C ALA A 170 27.06 20.51 7.49
N ALA A 171 26.31 21.61 7.51
CA ALA A 171 26.62 22.83 8.25
C ALA A 171 25.44 23.23 9.15
N ASN A 172 25.78 23.66 10.36
CA ASN A 172 24.87 24.35 11.26
C ASN A 172 25.38 25.78 11.50
N LEU A 173 24.46 26.74 11.58
CA LEU A 173 24.76 28.13 11.94
C LEU A 173 23.52 28.73 12.61
N GLU A 174 23.68 29.11 13.86
CA GLU A 174 22.63 29.69 14.70
C GLU A 174 23.17 30.96 15.36
N LEU A 175 22.32 31.98 15.46
CA LEU A 175 22.61 33.20 16.20
C LEU A 175 21.76 33.21 17.46
N ALA A 176 22.41 33.12 18.62
CA ALA A 176 21.75 33.21 19.92
C ALA A 176 21.40 34.67 20.24
N SER A 177 20.45 34.85 21.19
CA SER A 177 19.94 36.17 21.60
C SER A 177 20.97 37.07 22.30
N ASN A 178 22.11 36.54 22.69
CA ASN A 178 23.20 37.24 23.36
C ASN A 178 24.34 37.66 22.41
N ASP A 179 24.03 37.85 21.12
CA ASP A 179 25.01 38.19 20.08
C ASP A 179 26.17 37.16 19.98
N VAL A 180 25.85 35.87 20.13
CA VAL A 180 26.82 34.76 19.93
C VAL A 180 26.36 33.88 18.78
N ALA A 181 27.22 33.70 17.78
CA ALA A 181 26.99 32.76 16.70
C ALA A 181 27.59 31.39 17.05
N LYS A 182 26.78 30.34 17.01
CA LYS A 182 27.21 28.94 17.09
C LYS A 182 27.20 28.36 15.69
N PHE A 183 28.33 27.86 15.23
CA PHE A 183 28.42 27.21 13.92
C PHE A 183 29.24 25.93 13.98
N GLY A 184 28.96 25.01 13.06
CA GLY A 184 29.63 23.74 13.00
C GLY A 184 29.53 23.03 11.67
N PHE A 185 30.43 22.08 11.46
CA PHE A 185 30.53 21.26 10.26
C PHE A 185 30.78 19.80 10.61
N ASN A 186 30.18 18.90 9.83
CA ASN A 186 30.53 17.47 9.80
C ASN A 186 30.71 17.05 8.34
N THR A 187 31.88 16.54 7.97
CA THR A 187 32.18 16.16 6.58
C THR A 187 31.96 14.67 6.33
N THR A 188 31.68 14.30 5.08
CA THR A 188 31.54 12.89 4.64
C THR A 188 32.88 12.20 4.37
N SER A 189 33.98 12.96 4.38
CA SER A 189 35.36 12.50 4.17
C SER A 189 36.31 13.21 5.13
N ARG A 190 37.49 12.62 5.37
CA ARG A 190 38.53 13.21 6.24
C ARG A 190 39.31 14.30 5.50
N TYR A 191 39.57 15.41 6.19
CA TYR A 191 40.38 16.53 5.74
C TYR A 191 41.28 17.02 6.87
N GLU A 192 42.59 16.87 6.75
CA GLU A 192 43.53 17.17 7.84
C GLU A 192 43.84 18.66 8.05
N LYS A 193 43.62 19.49 7.01
CA LYS A 193 43.95 20.92 7.00
C LYS A 193 42.83 21.74 6.36
N ALA A 194 41.59 21.48 6.76
CA ALA A 194 40.46 22.28 6.31
C ALA A 194 40.45 23.64 7.03
N ARG A 195 39.98 24.70 6.38
CA ARG A 195 39.81 26.04 6.98
C ARG A 195 38.34 26.25 7.30
N ALA A 196 38.00 26.32 8.58
CA ALA A 196 36.67 26.66 9.07
C ALA A 196 36.60 28.16 9.35
N MET A 197 35.61 28.85 8.79
CA MET A 197 35.44 30.29 8.89
C MET A 197 34.00 30.69 9.22
N LEU A 198 33.87 31.76 9.99
CA LEU A 198 32.62 32.51 10.15
C LEU A 198 32.85 33.93 9.64
N ARG A 199 31.95 34.41 8.79
CA ARG A 199 32.00 35.76 8.21
C ARG A 199 30.72 36.53 8.53
N ALA A 200 30.83 37.85 8.59
CA ALA A 200 29.71 38.79 8.50
C ALA A 200 29.93 39.69 7.29
N GLY A 201 29.19 39.45 6.20
CA GLY A 201 29.54 40.00 4.88
C GLY A 201 30.97 39.65 4.47
N ASP A 202 31.77 40.65 4.11
CA ASP A 202 33.19 40.47 3.74
C ASP A 202 34.14 40.31 4.94
N LYS A 203 33.66 40.57 6.16
CA LYS A 203 34.49 40.54 7.37
C LYS A 203 34.58 39.12 7.92
N VAL A 204 35.79 38.58 8.04
CA VAL A 204 36.04 37.33 8.75
C VAL A 204 35.99 37.59 10.26
N LEU A 205 35.03 36.98 10.94
CA LEU A 205 34.88 37.05 12.40
C LEU A 205 35.69 35.96 13.10
N PHE A 206 35.83 34.81 12.46
CA PHE A 206 36.60 33.68 12.96
C PHE A 206 37.20 32.88 11.81
N GLU A 207 38.42 32.39 12.02
CA GLU A 207 39.08 31.45 11.13
C GLU A 207 39.96 30.48 11.91
N GLN A 208 39.89 29.19 11.59
CA GLN A 208 40.77 28.16 12.15
C GLN A 208 41.06 27.06 11.12
N THR A 209 42.33 26.61 11.07
CA THR A 209 42.69 25.36 10.38
C THR A 209 42.41 24.16 11.29
N VAL A 210 41.66 23.18 10.78
CA VAL A 210 41.15 22.03 11.53
C VAL A 210 41.37 20.72 10.77
N SER A 211 41.51 19.63 11.53
CA SER A 211 41.39 18.26 11.05
C SER A 211 39.97 17.80 11.33
N ILE A 212 39.20 17.52 10.28
CA ILE A 212 37.75 17.24 10.31
C ILE A 212 37.42 15.97 9.54
N GLY A 213 36.42 15.22 9.96
CA GLY A 213 35.97 13.99 9.30
C GLY A 213 34.61 13.51 9.79
N PRO A 214 34.09 12.38 9.26
CA PRO A 214 32.80 11.80 9.68
C PRO A 214 32.70 11.52 11.18
N ASP A 215 33.83 11.18 11.80
CA ASP A 215 34.01 10.86 13.22
C ASP A 215 34.57 12.02 14.05
N LYS A 216 34.90 13.15 13.42
CA LYS A 216 35.55 14.29 14.05
C LYS A 216 34.94 15.59 13.51
N PRO A 217 33.74 15.97 13.97
CA PRO A 217 33.10 17.22 13.57
C PRO A 217 33.84 18.43 14.16
N PHE A 218 33.46 19.62 13.70
CA PHE A 218 33.94 20.89 14.22
C PHE A 218 32.76 21.75 14.67
N THR A 219 32.85 22.34 15.85
CA THR A 219 31.90 23.35 16.35
C THR A 219 32.62 24.50 17.04
N LYS A 220 32.04 25.70 16.97
CA LYS A 220 32.56 26.88 17.64
C LYS A 220 31.46 27.89 17.96
N GLU A 221 31.60 28.54 19.10
CA GLU A 221 30.85 29.74 19.48
C GLU A 221 31.74 30.97 19.33
N VAL A 222 31.19 32.01 18.69
CA VAL A 222 31.91 33.25 18.35
C VAL A 222 31.01 34.44 18.68
N PRO A 223 31.44 35.36 19.56
CA PRO A 223 30.74 36.62 19.76
C PRO A 223 30.70 37.42 18.45
N VAL A 224 29.53 37.94 18.10
CA VAL A 224 29.32 38.78 16.92
C VAL A 224 29.03 40.22 17.33
N PRO A 225 29.24 41.21 16.43
CA PRO A 225 28.88 42.59 16.73
C PRO A 225 27.39 42.73 17.09
N ALA A 226 27.07 43.59 18.07
CA ALA A 226 25.69 43.83 18.49
C ALA A 226 24.82 44.26 17.29
N GLY A 227 23.63 43.67 17.18
CA GLY A 227 22.69 43.95 16.08
C GLY A 227 23.01 43.25 14.75
N THR A 228 24.02 42.37 14.73
CA THR A 228 24.24 41.45 13.60
C THR A 228 22.99 40.61 13.38
N LYS A 229 22.46 40.57 12.16
CA LYS A 229 21.35 39.68 11.81
C LYS A 229 21.89 38.31 11.44
N ARG A 230 21.07 37.27 11.64
CA ARG A 230 21.43 35.91 11.22
C ARG A 230 21.79 35.82 9.73
N THR A 231 21.14 36.64 8.89
CA THR A 231 21.35 36.69 7.44
C THR A 231 22.64 37.41 7.04
N ASP A 232 23.29 38.14 7.95
CA ASP A 232 24.60 38.74 7.69
C ASP A 232 25.72 37.70 7.80
N LEU A 233 25.45 36.57 8.49
CA LEU A 233 26.45 35.56 8.83
C LEU A 233 26.61 34.49 7.75
N THR A 234 27.84 34.07 7.50
CA THR A 234 28.14 32.94 6.60
C THR A 234 29.17 32.02 7.23
N ALA A 235 28.82 30.74 7.36
CA ALA A 235 29.72 29.67 7.78
C ALA A 235 30.32 29.02 6.53
N VAL A 236 31.65 28.98 6.43
CA VAL A 236 32.38 28.43 5.27
C VAL A 236 33.43 27.41 5.72
N LEU A 237 33.45 26.23 5.07
CA LEU A 237 34.51 25.24 5.20
C LEU A 237 35.22 25.05 3.86
N GLN A 238 36.54 25.16 3.86
CA GLN A 238 37.38 25.00 2.67
C GLN A 238 38.47 23.95 2.88
N THR A 239 38.90 23.29 1.81
CA THR A 239 40.12 22.48 1.80
C THR A 239 41.37 23.36 1.95
N SER A 240 42.52 22.75 2.20
CA SER A 240 43.82 23.45 2.17
C SER A 240 44.15 24.09 0.82
N SER A 241 43.59 23.59 -0.27
CA SER A 241 43.73 24.14 -1.62
C SER A 241 42.75 25.28 -1.94
N GLY A 242 41.86 25.64 -1.01
CA GLY A 242 40.86 26.70 -1.18
C GLY A 242 39.56 26.26 -1.85
N ARG A 243 39.36 24.96 -2.11
CA ARG A 243 38.07 24.44 -2.60
C ARG A 243 37.04 24.52 -1.47
N THR A 244 35.93 25.21 -1.69
CA THR A 244 34.80 25.21 -0.75
C THR A 244 34.15 23.84 -0.71
N LEU A 245 34.07 23.27 0.48
CA LEU A 245 33.36 22.02 0.77
C LEU A 245 31.89 22.32 1.07
N ILE A 246 31.65 23.29 1.94
CA ILE A 246 30.31 23.73 2.31
C ILE A 246 30.32 25.21 2.68
N SER A 247 29.28 25.94 2.28
CA SER A 247 29.07 27.35 2.60
C SER A 247 27.60 27.56 2.87
N TYR A 248 27.27 28.12 4.02
CA TYR A 248 25.88 28.36 4.41
C TYR A 248 25.70 29.76 4.96
N GLN A 249 24.69 30.44 4.42
CA GLN A 249 24.19 31.73 4.89
C GLN A 249 22.69 31.57 5.18
N PRO A 250 22.21 31.92 6.37
CA PRO A 250 20.79 31.89 6.67
C PRO A 250 19.99 32.81 5.73
N VAL A 251 18.82 32.34 5.32
CA VAL A 251 17.88 33.12 4.51
C VAL A 251 16.71 33.61 5.36
N GLU A 252 16.13 34.76 5.01
CA GLU A 252 14.82 35.15 5.54
C GLU A 252 13.74 34.32 4.85
N ILE A 253 13.05 33.49 5.64
CA ILE A 253 11.91 32.71 5.17
C ILE A 253 10.67 33.53 5.50
N VAL A 254 9.96 33.98 4.46
CA VAL A 254 8.64 34.58 4.60
C VAL A 254 7.64 33.47 4.31
N SER A 255 6.96 32.97 5.34
CA SER A 255 5.86 32.03 5.14
C SER A 255 4.74 32.74 4.39
N ASP A 256 4.24 32.12 3.30
CA ASP A 256 2.97 32.56 2.71
C ASP A 256 1.89 32.36 3.77
N PRO A 257 1.10 33.38 4.12
CA PRO A 257 -0.03 33.21 5.05
C PRO A 257 -1.16 32.34 4.47
N ASN A 258 -1.17 32.12 3.15
CA ASN A 258 -2.17 31.30 2.48
C ASN A 258 -1.59 29.92 2.16
N LEU A 259 -2.24 28.89 2.69
CA LEU A 259 -1.93 27.52 2.31
C LEU A 259 -2.37 27.23 0.86
N PRO A 260 -1.71 26.27 0.17
CA PRO A 260 -2.12 25.83 -1.15
C PRO A 260 -3.57 25.34 -1.19
N PRO A 261 -4.26 25.44 -2.34
CA PRO A 261 -5.61 24.92 -2.49
C PRO A 261 -5.62 23.40 -2.35
N THR A 262 -6.62 22.88 -1.64
CA THR A 262 -6.81 21.44 -1.47
C THR A 262 -7.30 20.79 -2.76
N VAL A 263 -6.84 19.57 -3.00
CA VAL A 263 -7.32 18.74 -4.10
C VAL A 263 -8.79 18.40 -3.89
N LYS A 264 -9.60 18.50 -4.96
CA LYS A 264 -11.02 18.14 -4.98
C LYS A 264 -11.26 16.88 -5.81
N ALA A 265 -12.37 16.20 -5.52
CA ALA A 265 -12.87 15.08 -6.31
C ALA A 265 -13.23 15.54 -7.73
N PRO A 266 -13.04 14.68 -8.76
CA PRO A 266 -13.43 15.00 -10.13
C PRO A 266 -14.97 15.08 -10.27
N PRO A 267 -15.50 15.92 -11.19
CA PRO A 267 -16.92 15.90 -11.57
C PRO A 267 -17.32 14.56 -12.18
N ALA A 268 -18.62 14.23 -12.19
CA ALA A 268 -19.10 13.03 -12.89
C ALA A 268 -18.85 13.14 -14.41
N PRO A 269 -18.64 12.03 -15.15
CA PRO A 269 -18.31 12.05 -16.57
C PRO A 269 -19.26 12.91 -17.42
N LYS A 270 -20.57 12.77 -17.23
CA LYS A 270 -21.60 13.54 -17.93
C LYS A 270 -21.49 15.06 -17.76
N ASP A 271 -20.92 15.52 -16.64
CA ASP A 271 -20.83 16.95 -16.29
C ASP A 271 -19.54 17.59 -16.85
N ILE A 272 -18.60 16.78 -17.33
CA ILE A 272 -17.38 17.24 -18.02
C ILE A 272 -17.74 17.60 -19.47
N LYS A 273 -17.24 18.73 -19.97
CA LYS A 273 -17.71 19.31 -21.24
C LYS A 273 -16.99 18.77 -22.46
N THR A 274 -15.69 18.51 -22.35
CA THR A 274 -14.85 18.17 -23.50
C THR A 274 -14.33 16.73 -23.45
N VAL A 275 -14.10 16.14 -24.63
CA VAL A 275 -13.44 14.83 -24.76
C VAL A 275 -12.04 14.85 -24.14
N GLU A 276 -11.33 15.97 -24.26
CA GLU A 276 -10.01 16.14 -23.66
C GLU A 276 -10.04 16.10 -22.13
N GLU A 277 -10.94 16.84 -21.48
CA GLU A 277 -11.06 16.80 -20.02
C GLU A 277 -11.51 15.44 -19.50
N LEU A 278 -12.37 14.72 -20.25
CA LEU A 278 -12.77 13.35 -19.93
C LEU A 278 -11.56 12.41 -19.95
N TYR A 279 -10.78 12.46 -21.04
CA TYR A 279 -9.56 11.69 -21.19
C TYR A 279 -8.55 11.99 -20.06
N LEU A 280 -8.27 13.27 -19.77
CA LEU A 280 -7.35 13.67 -18.71
C LEU A 280 -7.84 13.27 -17.31
N THR A 281 -9.16 13.32 -17.08
CA THR A 281 -9.75 12.88 -15.82
C THR A 281 -9.64 11.36 -15.64
N GLY A 282 -9.92 10.59 -16.69
CA GLY A 282 -9.72 9.14 -16.71
C GLY A 282 -8.26 8.78 -16.41
N LEU A 283 -7.29 9.42 -17.08
CA LEU A 283 -5.86 9.23 -16.83
C LEU A 283 -5.49 9.52 -15.37
N ARG A 284 -5.99 10.63 -14.80
CA ARG A 284 -5.71 11.00 -13.41
C ARG A 284 -6.28 9.97 -12.44
N VAL A 285 -7.50 9.48 -12.66
CA VAL A 285 -8.14 8.45 -11.83
C VAL A 285 -7.38 7.12 -11.91
N GLU A 286 -6.94 6.74 -13.11
CA GLU A 286 -6.11 5.55 -13.33
C GLU A 286 -4.75 5.68 -12.63
N GLN A 287 -4.10 6.85 -12.75
CA GLN A 287 -2.78 7.14 -12.19
C GLN A 287 -2.75 7.06 -10.65
N ILE A 288 -3.79 7.57 -9.99
CA ILE A 288 -3.90 7.53 -8.51
C ILE A 288 -4.37 6.16 -7.98
N HIS A 289 -4.70 5.22 -8.87
CA HIS A 289 -5.25 3.91 -8.53
C HIS A 289 -6.42 3.97 -7.53
N ASN A 290 -7.43 4.79 -7.84
CA ASN A 290 -8.56 4.98 -6.94
C ASN A 290 -9.44 3.71 -6.90
N PRO A 291 -9.62 3.04 -5.74
CA PRO A 291 -10.38 1.80 -5.66
C PRO A 291 -11.91 2.01 -5.78
N ARG A 292 -12.38 3.27 -5.80
CA ARG A 292 -13.81 3.62 -5.74
C ARG A 292 -14.34 4.32 -6.98
N VAL A 293 -13.46 4.80 -7.87
CA VAL A 293 -13.85 5.47 -9.11
C VAL A 293 -13.24 4.73 -10.28
N ASN A 294 -14.08 4.28 -11.20
CA ASN A 294 -13.64 3.56 -12.38
C ASN A 294 -13.19 4.58 -13.45
N PRO A 295 -11.92 4.55 -13.91
CA PRO A 295 -11.47 5.45 -14.98
C PRO A 295 -12.20 5.21 -16.30
N PHE A 296 -12.72 3.99 -16.53
CA PHE A 296 -13.44 3.66 -17.76
C PHE A 296 -14.73 4.46 -17.95
N ASP A 297 -15.41 4.86 -16.88
CA ASP A 297 -16.64 5.66 -17.00
C ASP A 297 -16.37 6.99 -17.73
N TYR A 298 -15.15 7.53 -17.60
CA TYR A 298 -14.70 8.74 -18.30
C TYR A 298 -14.29 8.45 -19.74
N TYR A 299 -13.58 7.34 -19.97
CA TYR A 299 -13.16 6.92 -21.32
C TYR A 299 -14.36 6.53 -22.20
N GLU A 300 -15.36 5.86 -21.63
CA GLU A 300 -16.59 5.49 -22.34
C GLU A 300 -17.40 6.72 -22.75
N GLU A 301 -17.59 7.68 -21.85
CA GLU A 301 -18.25 8.95 -22.18
C GLU A 301 -17.46 9.72 -23.26
N ALA A 302 -16.13 9.71 -23.21
CA ALA A 302 -15.30 10.32 -24.25
C ALA A 302 -15.51 9.67 -25.63
N LEU A 303 -15.51 8.33 -25.70
CA LEU A 303 -15.73 7.58 -26.94
C LEU A 303 -17.19 7.63 -27.42
N GLN A 304 -18.15 7.85 -26.53
CA GLN A 304 -19.53 8.10 -26.93
C GLN A 304 -19.66 9.44 -27.70
N ARG A 305 -18.88 10.45 -27.31
CA ARG A 305 -18.89 11.78 -27.95
C ARG A 305 -18.03 11.83 -29.22
N ASP A 306 -16.85 11.20 -29.18
CA ASP A 306 -15.98 11.02 -30.36
C ASP A 306 -15.46 9.57 -30.41
N PRO A 307 -16.16 8.67 -31.14
CA PRO A 307 -15.75 7.28 -31.28
C PRO A 307 -14.35 7.08 -31.88
N GLY A 308 -13.84 8.10 -32.58
CA GLY A 308 -12.55 8.09 -33.26
C GLY A 308 -11.43 8.80 -32.49
N ASP A 309 -11.65 9.33 -31.27
CA ASP A 309 -10.59 10.01 -30.52
C ASP A 309 -9.40 9.06 -30.31
N ALA A 310 -8.26 9.43 -30.88
CA ALA A 310 -7.10 8.55 -30.95
C ALA A 310 -6.47 8.31 -29.58
N ARG A 311 -6.49 9.31 -28.69
CA ARG A 311 -5.88 9.23 -27.36
C ARG A 311 -6.64 8.25 -26.46
N THR A 312 -7.97 8.37 -26.46
CA THR A 312 -8.86 7.52 -25.67
C THR A 312 -8.87 6.09 -26.20
N ASN A 313 -8.94 5.90 -27.52
CA ASN A 313 -8.82 4.56 -28.10
C ASN A 313 -7.44 3.93 -27.80
N THR A 314 -6.36 4.71 -27.77
CA THR A 314 -5.02 4.19 -27.43
C THR A 314 -4.98 3.70 -25.98
N ILE A 315 -5.43 4.52 -25.00
CA ILE A 315 -5.36 4.11 -23.59
C ILE A 315 -6.29 2.93 -23.28
N VAL A 316 -7.50 2.89 -23.86
CA VAL A 316 -8.42 1.76 -23.74
C VAL A 316 -7.81 0.49 -24.35
N GLY A 317 -7.13 0.60 -25.49
CA GLY A 317 -6.42 -0.51 -26.11
C GLY A 317 -5.24 -1.02 -25.25
N ILE A 318 -4.50 -0.12 -24.60
CA ILE A 318 -3.43 -0.49 -23.65
C ILE A 318 -4.00 -1.26 -22.46
N ASP A 319 -5.11 -0.79 -21.90
CA ASP A 319 -5.79 -1.49 -20.81
C ASP A 319 -6.26 -2.89 -21.23
N TYR A 320 -6.89 -3.02 -22.41
CA TYR A 320 -7.27 -4.35 -22.92
C TYR A 320 -6.08 -5.29 -23.13
N ASN A 321 -4.91 -4.77 -23.54
CA ASN A 321 -3.67 -5.55 -23.57
C ASN A 321 -3.26 -6.03 -22.17
N ARG A 322 -3.27 -5.15 -21.15
CA ARG A 322 -2.95 -5.52 -19.76
C ARG A 322 -3.88 -6.61 -19.24
N ARG A 323 -5.16 -6.54 -19.62
CA ARG A 323 -6.19 -7.51 -19.25
C ARG A 323 -6.18 -8.78 -20.10
N LEU A 324 -5.23 -8.95 -21.03
CA LEU A 324 -5.13 -10.11 -21.93
C LEU A 324 -6.34 -10.28 -22.88
N MET A 325 -7.02 -9.17 -23.23
CA MET A 325 -8.16 -9.10 -24.14
C MET A 325 -7.72 -8.58 -25.52
N TYR A 326 -6.82 -9.30 -26.16
CA TYR A 326 -6.05 -8.82 -27.30
C TYR A 326 -6.88 -8.48 -28.54
N GLU A 327 -8.02 -9.15 -28.76
CA GLU A 327 -8.92 -8.84 -29.89
C GLU A 327 -9.59 -7.47 -29.69
N LYS A 328 -10.03 -7.16 -28.46
CA LYS A 328 -10.58 -5.83 -28.14
C LYS A 328 -9.50 -4.76 -28.19
N ALA A 329 -8.30 -5.06 -27.71
CA ALA A 329 -7.16 -4.17 -27.83
C ALA A 329 -6.90 -3.83 -29.30
N GLU A 330 -6.83 -4.83 -30.18
CA GLU A 330 -6.66 -4.64 -31.62
C GLU A 330 -7.72 -3.72 -32.23
N GLU A 331 -9.00 -3.92 -31.89
CA GLU A 331 -10.09 -3.09 -32.41
C GLU A 331 -9.90 -1.60 -32.08
N HIS A 332 -9.67 -1.28 -30.81
CA HIS A 332 -9.47 0.10 -30.36
C HIS A 332 -8.18 0.70 -30.94
N LEU A 333 -7.08 -0.06 -30.94
CA LEU A 333 -5.80 0.43 -31.44
C LEU A 333 -5.83 0.66 -32.95
N ARG A 334 -6.53 -0.18 -33.72
CA ARG A 334 -6.75 0.06 -35.16
C ARG A 334 -7.58 1.32 -35.40
N ARG A 335 -8.61 1.61 -34.58
CA ARG A 335 -9.35 2.89 -34.66
C ARG A 335 -8.45 4.09 -34.41
N ALA A 336 -7.61 4.03 -33.37
CA ALA A 336 -6.63 5.08 -33.10
C ALA A 336 -5.65 5.29 -34.26
N VAL A 337 -5.07 4.20 -34.79
CA VAL A 337 -4.14 4.27 -35.94
C VAL A 337 -4.82 4.83 -37.18
N ALA A 338 -6.07 4.42 -37.46
CA ALA A 338 -6.84 4.94 -38.60
C ALA A 338 -7.07 6.45 -38.50
N ARG A 339 -7.42 6.95 -37.30
CA ARG A 339 -7.58 8.39 -37.05
C ARG A 339 -6.26 9.14 -37.24
N LEU A 340 -5.17 8.63 -36.68
CA LEU A 340 -3.85 9.27 -36.74
C LEU A 340 -3.25 9.25 -38.15
N SER A 341 -3.69 8.33 -39.00
CA SER A 341 -3.12 8.11 -40.35
C SER A 341 -4.06 8.52 -41.50
N ILE A 342 -5.15 9.25 -41.21
CA ILE A 342 -6.15 9.59 -42.24
C ILE A 342 -5.58 10.50 -43.34
N ASP A 343 -4.86 11.55 -42.94
CA ASP A 343 -4.25 12.54 -43.84
C ASP A 343 -2.71 12.44 -43.87
N TYR A 344 -2.13 11.58 -43.03
CA TYR A 344 -0.70 11.40 -42.88
C TYR A 344 -0.36 9.92 -43.05
N THR A 345 0.62 9.61 -43.89
CA THR A 345 1.16 8.24 -43.98
C THR A 345 1.97 7.85 -42.74
N ARG A 346 2.27 8.81 -41.85
CA ARG A 346 3.13 8.64 -40.67
C ARG A 346 2.57 9.40 -39.47
N PRO A 347 2.06 8.71 -38.44
CA PRO A 347 1.65 9.37 -37.22
C PRO A 347 2.88 9.82 -36.41
N VAL A 348 2.79 10.97 -35.75
CA VAL A 348 3.86 11.50 -34.88
C VAL A 348 3.98 10.66 -33.60
N ASP A 349 2.85 10.35 -32.98
CA ASP A 349 2.75 9.42 -31.85
C ASP A 349 2.45 8.01 -32.37
N THR A 350 3.39 7.08 -32.16
CA THR A 350 3.24 5.69 -32.60
C THR A 350 2.86 4.74 -31.47
N GLY A 351 2.46 5.24 -30.30
CA GLY A 351 2.08 4.39 -29.16
C GLY A 351 0.95 3.41 -29.49
N ALA A 352 -0.04 3.85 -30.28
CA ALA A 352 -1.10 2.97 -30.78
C ALA A 352 -0.54 1.82 -31.66
N LEU A 353 0.49 2.07 -32.48
CA LEU A 353 1.13 1.06 -33.33
C LEU A 353 1.95 0.06 -32.51
N TYR A 354 2.72 0.54 -31.53
CA TYR A 354 3.48 -0.35 -30.65
C TYR A 354 2.56 -1.33 -29.91
N HIS A 355 1.52 -0.79 -29.26
CA HIS A 355 0.58 -1.62 -28.52
C HIS A 355 -0.29 -2.49 -29.44
N LEU A 356 -0.54 -2.07 -30.69
CA LEU A 356 -1.18 -2.92 -31.70
C LEU A 356 -0.29 -4.11 -32.04
N GLY A 357 1.01 -3.89 -32.22
CA GLY A 357 2.00 -4.96 -32.42
C GLY A 357 1.99 -5.97 -31.26
N VAL A 358 1.90 -5.51 -30.01
CA VAL A 358 1.77 -6.37 -28.82
C VAL A 358 0.50 -7.23 -28.91
N ALA A 359 -0.66 -6.63 -29.21
CA ALA A 359 -1.93 -7.34 -29.33
C ALA A 359 -1.90 -8.39 -30.45
N LEU A 360 -1.34 -8.04 -31.62
CA LEU A 360 -1.22 -8.93 -32.78
C LEU A 360 -0.27 -10.09 -32.50
N ARG A 361 0.87 -9.82 -31.85
CA ARG A 361 1.84 -10.84 -31.44
C ARG A 361 1.18 -11.86 -30.50
N ALA A 362 0.42 -11.40 -29.52
CA ALA A 362 -0.26 -12.27 -28.56
C ALA A 362 -1.36 -13.14 -29.21
N GLN A 363 -1.98 -12.66 -30.30
CA GLN A 363 -2.89 -13.42 -31.15
C GLN A 363 -2.17 -14.32 -32.18
N ASN A 364 -0.85 -14.42 -32.13
CA ASN A 364 -0.02 -15.16 -33.10
C ASN A 364 -0.13 -14.64 -34.56
N LYS A 365 -0.57 -13.39 -34.76
CA LYS A 365 -0.58 -12.69 -36.06
C LYS A 365 0.79 -12.05 -36.30
N LEU A 366 1.83 -12.88 -36.42
CA LEU A 366 3.22 -12.46 -36.30
C LEU A 366 3.69 -11.49 -37.40
N ASP A 367 3.22 -11.64 -38.64
CA ASP A 367 3.63 -10.75 -39.73
C ASP A 367 2.98 -9.36 -39.62
N ASP A 368 1.70 -9.28 -39.23
CA ASP A 368 1.04 -8.01 -38.92
C ASP A 368 1.69 -7.33 -37.71
N ALA A 369 2.07 -8.10 -36.69
CA ALA A 369 2.78 -7.57 -35.53
C ALA A 369 4.14 -6.99 -35.93
N TYR A 370 4.86 -7.69 -36.81
CA TYR A 370 6.16 -7.26 -37.33
C TYR A 370 6.05 -5.93 -38.10
N ASP A 371 5.04 -5.77 -38.96
CA ASP A 371 4.75 -4.48 -39.63
C ASP A 371 4.44 -3.37 -38.62
N ALA A 372 3.53 -3.63 -37.68
CA ALA A 372 3.13 -2.66 -36.67
C ALA A 372 4.32 -2.19 -35.82
N PHE A 373 5.20 -3.10 -35.39
CA PHE A 373 6.40 -2.74 -34.66
C PHE A 373 7.37 -1.91 -35.50
N TYR A 374 7.65 -2.27 -36.76
CA TYR A 374 8.51 -1.46 -37.62
C TYR A 374 7.97 -0.05 -37.84
N ARG A 375 6.65 0.11 -37.95
CA ARG A 375 6.04 1.43 -38.04
C ARG A 375 6.09 2.18 -36.71
N ALA A 376 6.08 1.46 -35.59
CA ALA A 376 6.26 2.05 -34.27
C ALA A 376 7.67 2.62 -34.06
N THR A 377 8.71 2.07 -34.71
CA THR A 377 10.09 2.55 -34.55
C THR A 377 10.35 3.97 -35.07
N TRP A 378 9.38 4.55 -35.79
CA TRP A 378 9.49 5.90 -36.35
C TRP A 378 9.37 7.01 -35.30
N ASP A 379 8.84 6.70 -34.11
CA ASP A 379 8.85 7.56 -32.94
C ASP A 379 10.02 7.18 -32.01
N TYR A 380 10.78 8.18 -31.58
CA TYR A 380 11.86 8.00 -30.61
C TYR A 380 11.38 7.32 -29.32
N ALA A 381 10.17 7.63 -28.85
CA ALA A 381 9.64 7.10 -27.59
C ALA A 381 9.39 5.57 -27.62
N PHE A 382 9.15 5.00 -28.80
CA PHE A 382 8.89 3.57 -28.97
C PHE A 382 9.98 2.86 -29.79
N HIS A 383 10.98 3.58 -30.31
CA HIS A 383 12.08 3.03 -31.09
C HIS A 383 12.77 1.85 -30.42
N SER A 384 13.23 2.05 -29.17
CA SER A 384 13.94 1.01 -28.42
C SER A 384 13.07 -0.22 -28.18
N ALA A 385 11.87 -0.02 -27.64
CA ALA A 385 10.94 -1.09 -27.33
C ALA A 385 10.47 -1.87 -28.57
N ALA A 386 10.15 -1.18 -29.66
CA ALA A 386 9.69 -1.82 -30.90
C ALA A 386 10.80 -2.64 -31.56
N TYR A 387 12.03 -2.12 -31.62
CA TYR A 387 13.16 -2.90 -32.15
C TYR A 387 13.53 -4.09 -31.27
N TYR A 388 13.36 -4.01 -29.96
CA TYR A 388 13.50 -5.17 -29.07
C TYR A 388 12.48 -6.27 -29.44
N GLN A 389 11.21 -5.90 -29.60
CA GLN A 389 10.15 -6.85 -30.01
C GLN A 389 10.43 -7.48 -31.39
N LEU A 390 10.94 -6.68 -32.33
CA LEU A 390 11.35 -7.16 -33.66
C LEU A 390 12.50 -8.18 -33.57
N ALA A 391 13.53 -7.89 -32.76
CA ALA A 391 14.65 -8.79 -32.55
C ALA A 391 14.21 -10.15 -32.00
N GLU A 392 13.30 -10.19 -31.01
CA GLU A 392 12.73 -11.44 -30.51
C GLU A 392 11.99 -12.22 -31.62
N LEU A 393 11.18 -11.54 -32.45
CA LEU A 393 10.48 -12.18 -33.56
C LEU A 393 11.46 -12.74 -34.63
N SER A 394 12.54 -12.02 -34.93
CA SER A 394 13.59 -12.49 -35.84
C SER A 394 14.39 -13.65 -35.24
N CYS A 395 14.65 -13.67 -33.94
CA CYS A 395 15.19 -14.84 -33.24
C CYS A 395 14.30 -16.07 -33.41
N ARG A 396 12.97 -15.93 -33.22
CA ARG A 396 12.02 -17.03 -33.42
C ARG A 396 12.02 -17.58 -34.86
N LYS A 397 12.32 -16.73 -35.84
CA LYS A 397 12.46 -17.12 -37.26
C LYS A 397 13.87 -17.67 -37.60
N GLY A 398 14.80 -17.71 -36.63
CA GLY A 398 16.20 -18.13 -36.84
C GLY A 398 17.04 -17.11 -37.63
N GLN A 399 16.57 -15.87 -37.77
CA GLN A 399 17.23 -14.80 -38.55
C GLN A 399 18.17 -13.99 -37.65
N PHE A 400 19.27 -14.60 -37.21
CA PHE A 400 20.13 -14.02 -36.19
C PHE A 400 20.89 -12.77 -36.63
N GLU A 401 21.27 -12.66 -37.90
CA GLU A 401 21.87 -11.44 -38.46
C GLU A 401 20.89 -10.25 -38.36
N THR A 402 19.66 -10.44 -38.81
CA THR A 402 18.60 -9.42 -38.72
C THR A 402 18.29 -9.07 -37.26
N ALA A 403 18.20 -10.08 -36.39
CA ALA A 403 17.96 -9.86 -34.96
C ALA A 403 19.09 -9.04 -34.32
N LEU A 404 20.34 -9.28 -34.71
CA LEU A 404 21.49 -8.51 -34.24
C LEU A 404 21.42 -7.04 -34.70
N GLU A 405 21.05 -6.80 -35.96
CA GLU A 405 20.84 -5.42 -36.46
C GLU A 405 19.71 -4.71 -35.72
N GLN A 406 18.59 -5.40 -35.48
CA GLN A 406 17.44 -4.85 -34.77
C GLN A 406 17.76 -4.55 -33.31
N ILE A 407 18.43 -5.45 -32.58
CA ILE A 407 18.79 -5.19 -31.19
C ILE A 407 19.83 -4.08 -31.08
N ASP A 408 20.69 -3.91 -32.09
CA ASP A 408 21.60 -2.76 -32.18
C ASP A 408 20.84 -1.44 -32.39
N GLN A 409 19.76 -1.44 -33.18
CA GLN A 409 18.87 -0.28 -33.29
C GLN A 409 18.15 -0.01 -31.96
N SER A 410 17.67 -1.04 -31.27
CA SER A 410 17.02 -0.89 -29.96
C SER A 410 17.94 -0.18 -28.95
N LEU A 411 19.21 -0.57 -28.91
CA LEU A 411 20.24 0.01 -28.04
C LEU A 411 20.74 1.38 -28.50
N SER A 412 20.46 1.78 -29.74
CA SER A 412 20.93 3.06 -30.30
C SER A 412 20.28 4.28 -29.62
N THR A 413 19.04 4.14 -29.14
CA THR A 413 18.32 5.18 -28.39
C THR A 413 18.25 4.90 -26.89
N ASN A 414 18.61 3.69 -26.46
CA ASN A 414 18.60 3.28 -25.05
C ASN A 414 19.72 2.27 -24.73
N SER A 415 20.95 2.75 -24.65
CA SER A 415 22.11 1.90 -24.39
C SER A 415 22.16 1.31 -22.98
N GLN A 416 21.27 1.74 -22.08
CA GLN A 416 21.23 1.30 -20.68
C GLN A 416 20.24 0.17 -20.43
N ASP A 417 19.44 -0.24 -21.41
CA ASP A 417 18.57 -1.41 -21.26
C ASP A 417 19.41 -2.69 -21.09
N SER A 418 19.37 -3.32 -19.91
CA SER A 418 20.10 -4.57 -19.67
C SER A 418 19.48 -5.73 -20.44
N LYS A 419 18.14 -5.86 -20.48
CA LYS A 419 17.45 -6.90 -21.23
C LYS A 419 17.82 -6.88 -22.72
N ALA A 420 17.90 -5.70 -23.33
CA ALA A 420 18.34 -5.59 -24.73
C ALA A 420 19.82 -5.97 -24.93
N ARG A 421 20.69 -5.61 -23.96
CA ARG A 421 22.10 -6.03 -23.97
C ARG A 421 22.25 -7.54 -23.81
N ASP A 422 21.44 -8.16 -22.97
CA ASP A 422 21.46 -9.61 -22.77
C ASP A 422 20.92 -10.35 -23.98
N LEU A 423 19.81 -9.91 -24.58
CA LEU A 423 19.32 -10.49 -25.83
C LEU A 423 20.37 -10.41 -26.94
N LYS A 424 21.11 -9.29 -27.03
CA LYS A 424 22.26 -9.18 -27.94
C LYS A 424 23.33 -10.23 -27.64
N ALA A 425 23.64 -10.48 -26.37
CA ALA A 425 24.60 -11.53 -25.99
C ALA A 425 24.09 -12.95 -26.34
N VAL A 426 22.80 -13.23 -26.12
CA VAL A 426 22.13 -14.48 -26.53
C VAL A 426 22.27 -14.68 -28.04
N ILE A 427 21.89 -13.68 -28.85
CA ILE A 427 22.00 -13.71 -30.32
C ILE A 427 23.45 -14.00 -30.73
N LEU A 428 24.43 -13.30 -30.15
CA LEU A 428 25.85 -13.51 -30.45
C LEU A 428 26.34 -14.92 -30.08
N ARG A 429 25.83 -15.53 -29.00
CA ARG A 429 26.12 -16.94 -28.68
C ARG A 429 25.59 -17.87 -29.76
N HIS A 430 24.34 -17.68 -30.22
CA HIS A 430 23.75 -18.49 -31.29
C HIS A 430 24.45 -18.29 -32.66
N MET A 431 25.09 -17.14 -32.87
CA MET A 431 25.94 -16.87 -34.04
C MET A 431 27.40 -17.36 -33.90
N ASP A 432 27.73 -18.14 -32.86
CA ASP A 432 29.08 -18.61 -32.54
C ASP A 432 30.12 -17.47 -32.37
N LYS A 433 29.70 -16.38 -31.71
CA LYS A 433 30.55 -15.22 -31.36
C LYS A 433 30.76 -15.09 -29.83
N PRO A 434 31.28 -16.12 -29.14
CA PRO A 434 31.29 -16.17 -27.66
C PRO A 434 32.15 -15.10 -27.00
N LYS A 435 33.20 -14.60 -27.67
CA LYS A 435 34.05 -13.52 -27.13
C LYS A 435 33.29 -12.20 -27.02
N GLN A 436 32.45 -11.89 -28.01
CA GLN A 436 31.66 -10.65 -28.03
C GLN A 436 30.54 -10.74 -26.99
N ALA A 437 29.81 -11.86 -26.96
CA ALA A 437 28.79 -12.14 -25.94
C ALA A 437 29.35 -11.97 -24.52
N ARG A 438 30.50 -12.60 -24.23
CA ARG A 438 31.16 -12.49 -22.90
C ARG A 438 31.49 -11.05 -22.52
N GLY A 439 31.95 -10.23 -23.48
CA GLY A 439 32.28 -8.83 -23.23
C GLY A 439 31.07 -8.02 -22.78
N ILE A 440 29.92 -8.22 -23.42
CA ILE A 440 28.65 -7.57 -23.07
C ILE A 440 28.21 -8.02 -21.67
N LEU A 441 28.12 -9.34 -21.45
CA LEU A 441 27.68 -9.93 -20.18
C LEU A 441 28.55 -9.50 -19.00
N THR A 442 29.87 -9.34 -19.20
CA THR A 442 30.76 -8.85 -18.15
C THR A 442 30.46 -7.40 -17.77
N SER A 443 30.08 -6.56 -18.74
CA SER A 443 29.66 -5.19 -18.44
C SER A 443 28.33 -5.15 -17.72
N VAL A 444 27.34 -5.95 -18.16
CA VAL A 444 26.02 -6.04 -17.51
C VAL A 444 26.19 -6.49 -16.06
N LEU A 445 26.91 -7.59 -15.81
CA LEU A 445 27.12 -8.13 -14.46
C LEU A 445 27.97 -7.24 -13.53
N ARG A 446 28.66 -6.23 -14.08
CA ARG A 446 29.33 -5.20 -13.28
C ARG A 446 28.36 -4.12 -12.82
N GLU A 447 27.33 -3.84 -13.62
CA GLU A 447 26.27 -2.86 -13.32
C GLU A 447 25.17 -3.49 -12.46
N ASP A 448 24.69 -4.68 -12.84
CA ASP A 448 23.72 -5.49 -12.11
C ASP A 448 24.26 -6.92 -11.89
N PRO A 449 24.86 -7.20 -10.72
CA PRO A 449 25.35 -8.53 -10.38
C PRO A 449 24.27 -9.62 -10.23
N LEU A 450 22.98 -9.23 -10.21
CA LEU A 450 21.82 -10.12 -10.07
C LEU A 450 21.02 -10.23 -11.37
N ASP A 451 21.56 -9.79 -12.51
CA ASP A 451 20.94 -10.04 -13.81
C ASP A 451 21.01 -11.54 -14.16
N PHE A 452 19.89 -12.24 -13.97
CA PHE A 452 19.85 -13.70 -14.07
C PHE A 452 19.96 -14.21 -15.51
N LEU A 453 19.53 -13.44 -16.50
CA LEU A 453 19.73 -13.81 -17.91
C LEU A 453 21.21 -13.70 -18.26
N ALA A 454 21.86 -12.60 -17.84
CA ALA A 454 23.29 -12.43 -18.05
C ALA A 454 24.12 -13.51 -17.34
N MET A 455 23.76 -13.85 -16.09
CA MET A 455 24.40 -14.92 -15.33
C MET A 455 24.19 -16.29 -16.01
N ASN A 456 23.00 -16.59 -16.52
CA ASN A 456 22.71 -17.86 -17.19
C ASN A 456 23.46 -17.98 -18.52
N GLU A 457 23.51 -16.91 -19.32
CA GLU A 457 24.30 -16.88 -20.55
C GLU A 457 25.80 -17.03 -20.28
N MET A 458 26.31 -16.42 -19.19
CA MET A 458 27.69 -16.62 -18.76
C MET A 458 27.96 -18.08 -18.38
N TYR A 459 27.02 -18.74 -17.70
CA TYR A 459 27.06 -20.17 -17.42
C TYR A 459 27.09 -21.00 -18.72
N LEU A 460 26.19 -20.73 -19.67
CA LEU A 460 26.13 -21.45 -20.95
C LEU A 460 27.43 -21.31 -21.76
N LEU A 461 28.09 -20.15 -21.73
CA LEU A 461 29.38 -19.92 -22.38
C LEU A 461 30.57 -20.64 -21.70
N GLN A 462 30.44 -21.00 -20.43
CA GLN A 462 31.50 -21.65 -19.64
C GLN A 462 31.30 -23.17 -19.49
N ARG A 463 30.06 -23.64 -19.70
CA ARG A 463 29.69 -25.04 -19.53
C ARG A 463 30.54 -25.95 -20.41
N LYS A 464 31.29 -26.86 -19.78
CA LYS A 464 32.01 -27.92 -20.49
C LYS A 464 31.04 -29.03 -20.94
N PRO A 465 31.24 -29.67 -22.11
CA PRO A 465 30.47 -30.85 -22.48
C PRO A 465 30.69 -31.99 -21.47
N GLY A 466 29.61 -32.58 -20.93
CA GLY A 466 29.66 -33.76 -20.07
C GLY A 466 28.69 -33.74 -18.88
N PRO A 467 28.53 -34.86 -18.15
CA PRO A 467 27.52 -35.03 -17.09
C PRO A 467 27.87 -34.37 -15.74
N ARG A 468 29.02 -33.69 -15.61
CA ARG A 468 29.48 -33.12 -14.33
C ARG A 468 28.96 -31.70 -14.08
N ARG A 469 27.63 -31.55 -14.16
CA ARG A 469 26.93 -30.27 -13.94
C ARG A 469 27.11 -29.73 -12.52
N ALA A 470 27.20 -30.60 -11.52
CA ALA A 470 27.37 -30.25 -10.11
C ALA A 470 28.76 -29.68 -9.76
N GLU A 471 29.74 -29.80 -10.67
CA GLU A 471 31.10 -29.29 -10.49
C GLU A 471 31.31 -27.92 -11.16
N ASP A 472 30.30 -27.37 -11.85
CA ASP A 472 30.37 -26.09 -12.54
C ASP A 472 30.14 -24.91 -11.57
N GLU A 473 31.20 -24.15 -11.30
CA GLU A 473 31.17 -22.99 -10.39
C GLU A 473 30.21 -21.90 -10.85
N ALA A 474 30.02 -21.69 -12.16
CA ALA A 474 29.06 -20.70 -12.67
C ALA A 474 27.62 -21.14 -12.41
N ALA A 475 27.33 -22.43 -12.57
CA ALA A 475 26.02 -23.00 -12.24
C ALA A 475 25.71 -22.88 -10.74
N LYS A 476 26.69 -23.18 -9.86
CA LYS A 476 26.54 -23.02 -8.41
C LYS A 476 26.26 -21.56 -8.03
N LYS A 477 27.02 -20.62 -8.62
CA LYS A 477 26.83 -19.19 -8.36
C LYS A 477 25.46 -18.70 -8.80
N LEU A 478 24.99 -19.13 -9.97
CA LEU A 478 23.66 -18.81 -10.48
C LEU A 478 22.57 -19.37 -9.56
N ASP A 479 22.64 -20.66 -9.21
CA ASP A 479 21.63 -21.27 -8.34
C ASP A 479 21.60 -20.64 -6.95
N ALA A 480 22.76 -20.26 -6.40
CA ALA A 480 22.85 -19.51 -5.14
C ALA A 480 22.21 -18.12 -5.25
N ALA A 481 22.48 -17.38 -6.34
CA ALA A 481 21.90 -16.05 -6.55
C ALA A 481 20.38 -16.09 -6.77
N MET A 482 19.87 -17.11 -7.48
CA MET A 482 18.43 -17.31 -7.69
C MET A 482 17.71 -17.82 -6.42
N ARG A 483 18.44 -18.24 -5.38
CA ARG A 483 17.91 -18.65 -4.05
C ARG A 483 16.87 -19.79 -4.09
N ARG A 484 16.82 -20.56 -5.18
CA ARG A 484 15.71 -21.50 -5.46
C ARG A 484 14.32 -20.84 -5.41
N ASP A 485 14.26 -19.53 -5.68
CA ASP A 485 13.01 -18.78 -5.82
C ASP A 485 12.37 -19.11 -7.17
N VAL A 486 11.23 -19.80 -7.14
CA VAL A 486 10.55 -20.30 -8.34
C VAL A 486 10.19 -19.20 -9.34
N GLN A 487 9.88 -17.99 -8.86
CA GLN A 487 9.47 -16.90 -9.75
C GLN A 487 10.64 -16.43 -10.61
N THR A 488 11.87 -16.50 -10.10
CA THR A 488 13.08 -16.18 -10.85
C THR A 488 13.33 -17.17 -11.99
N TYR A 489 13.07 -18.46 -11.78
CA TYR A 489 13.22 -19.47 -12.83
C TYR A 489 12.14 -19.34 -13.91
N LEU A 490 10.90 -19.04 -13.53
CA LEU A 490 9.81 -18.82 -14.49
C LEU A 490 10.06 -17.57 -15.35
N GLU A 491 10.59 -16.49 -14.76
CA GLU A 491 10.97 -15.27 -15.48
C GLU A 491 12.08 -15.56 -16.50
N LEU A 492 13.18 -16.18 -16.05
CA LEU A 492 14.30 -16.52 -16.92
C LEU A 492 13.88 -17.48 -18.05
N ALA A 493 13.00 -18.43 -17.77
CA ALA A 493 12.45 -19.30 -18.81
C ALA A 493 11.58 -18.53 -19.81
N ALA A 494 10.78 -17.57 -19.34
CA ALA A 494 9.96 -16.71 -20.20
C ALA A 494 10.82 -15.85 -21.16
N ASP A 495 11.95 -15.30 -20.70
CA ASP A 495 12.90 -14.57 -21.56
C ASP A 495 13.42 -15.45 -22.71
N TYR A 496 13.72 -16.73 -22.47
CA TYR A 496 14.10 -17.66 -23.55
C TYR A 496 12.92 -18.06 -24.45
N MET A 497 11.74 -18.24 -23.87
CA MET A 497 10.51 -18.59 -24.59
C MET A 497 10.11 -17.48 -25.58
N SER A 498 10.30 -16.20 -25.22
CA SER A 498 9.96 -15.06 -26.08
C SER A 498 10.72 -15.07 -27.41
N CYS A 499 11.94 -15.61 -27.40
CA CYS A 499 12.85 -15.73 -28.55
C CYS A 499 12.79 -17.10 -29.26
N GLY A 500 12.03 -18.07 -28.72
CA GLY A 500 11.93 -19.42 -29.27
C GLY A 500 13.10 -20.34 -28.89
N PHE A 501 13.88 -19.99 -27.86
CA PHE A 501 15.01 -20.77 -27.37
C PHE A 501 14.56 -21.84 -26.36
N TRP A 502 13.87 -22.85 -26.88
CA TRP A 502 13.18 -23.87 -26.08
C TRP A 502 14.12 -24.74 -25.24
N ASP A 503 15.33 -25.03 -25.71
CA ASP A 503 16.29 -25.88 -24.99
C ASP A 503 16.82 -25.20 -23.73
N GLU A 504 17.13 -23.91 -23.83
CA GLU A 504 17.53 -23.07 -22.69
C GLU A 504 16.40 -22.94 -21.68
N ALA A 505 15.16 -22.69 -22.13
CA ALA A 505 13.99 -22.66 -21.24
C ALA A 505 13.77 -24.00 -20.51
N ILE A 506 13.90 -25.13 -21.20
CA ILE A 506 13.83 -26.47 -20.59
C ILE A 506 14.93 -26.65 -19.55
N ASP A 507 16.17 -26.23 -19.85
CA ASP A 507 17.29 -26.35 -18.90
C ASP A 507 17.04 -25.56 -17.61
N VAL A 508 16.54 -24.32 -17.73
CA VAL A 508 16.18 -23.46 -16.59
C VAL A 508 15.09 -24.11 -15.74
N LEU A 509 13.99 -24.51 -16.37
CA LEU A 509 12.85 -25.09 -15.65
C LEU A 509 13.17 -26.45 -15.03
N THR A 510 14.03 -27.24 -15.68
CA THR A 510 14.51 -28.52 -15.13
C THR A 510 15.36 -28.29 -13.87
N ARG A 511 16.13 -27.19 -13.80
CA ARG A 511 16.86 -26.82 -12.57
C ARG A 511 15.94 -26.44 -11.42
N ALA A 512 14.83 -25.74 -11.71
CA ALA A 512 13.81 -25.47 -10.70
C ALA A 512 13.21 -26.78 -10.18
N GLY A 513 12.80 -27.65 -11.11
CA GLY A 513 12.14 -28.94 -10.85
C GLY A 513 13.04 -30.08 -10.33
N ARG A 514 14.34 -29.85 -10.07
CA ARG A 514 15.29 -30.95 -9.81
C ARG A 514 15.15 -31.64 -8.46
N ASP A 515 14.73 -30.91 -7.43
CA ASP A 515 14.60 -31.41 -6.06
C ASP A 515 13.13 -31.40 -5.66
N LYS A 516 12.51 -32.58 -5.62
CA LYS A 516 11.07 -32.72 -5.32
C LYS A 516 10.73 -32.57 -3.85
N THR A 517 11.71 -32.30 -2.99
CA THR A 517 11.51 -32.12 -1.55
C THR A 517 11.36 -30.66 -1.15
N ASP A 518 11.66 -29.73 -2.07
CA ASP A 518 11.52 -28.29 -1.83
C ASP A 518 10.32 -27.66 -2.54
N PHE A 519 10.07 -26.39 -2.22
CA PHE A 519 8.96 -25.62 -2.77
C PHE A 519 9.05 -25.45 -4.30
N ALA A 520 10.23 -25.14 -4.84
CA ALA A 520 10.39 -24.91 -6.27
C ALA A 520 10.18 -26.18 -7.10
N GLY A 521 10.64 -27.33 -6.61
CA GLY A 521 10.47 -28.62 -7.27
C GLY A 521 9.12 -29.26 -7.04
N THR A 522 8.26 -28.71 -6.20
CA THR A 522 6.84 -29.11 -6.09
C THR A 522 5.88 -28.08 -6.68
N TYR A 523 6.40 -26.97 -7.20
CA TYR A 523 5.57 -25.88 -7.70
C TYR A 523 4.90 -26.24 -9.06
N PRO A 524 3.56 -26.19 -9.16
CA PRO A 524 2.81 -26.70 -10.32
C PRO A 524 3.15 -25.98 -11.63
N LEU A 525 3.34 -24.66 -11.62
CA LEU A 525 3.61 -23.91 -12.85
C LEU A 525 4.93 -24.30 -13.51
N VAL A 526 5.94 -24.79 -12.76
CA VAL A 526 7.19 -25.27 -13.37
C VAL A 526 6.89 -26.39 -14.37
N TYR A 527 5.97 -27.29 -14.03
CA TYR A 527 5.60 -28.42 -14.86
C TYR A 527 4.65 -28.04 -16.00
N TYR A 528 3.72 -27.12 -15.77
CA TYR A 528 2.91 -26.56 -16.86
C TYR A 528 3.79 -25.86 -17.90
N TYR A 529 4.78 -25.06 -17.47
CA TYR A 529 5.73 -24.42 -18.37
C TYR A 529 6.62 -25.45 -19.09
N LEU A 530 7.15 -26.46 -18.37
CA LEU A 530 7.93 -27.54 -19.00
C LEU A 530 7.13 -28.28 -20.06
N ALA A 531 5.88 -28.63 -19.77
CA ALA A 531 4.99 -29.29 -20.71
C ALA A 531 4.74 -28.42 -21.95
N PHE A 532 4.45 -27.13 -21.74
CA PHE A 532 4.25 -26.17 -22.82
C PHE A 532 5.50 -26.09 -23.72
N VAL A 533 6.68 -25.88 -23.15
CA VAL A 533 7.92 -25.76 -23.94
C VAL A 533 8.26 -27.07 -24.67
N GLN A 534 8.07 -28.23 -24.04
CA GLN A 534 8.26 -29.54 -24.70
C GLN A 534 7.28 -29.74 -25.85
N SER A 535 6.04 -29.25 -25.72
CA SER A 535 5.05 -29.32 -26.79
C SER A 535 5.48 -28.54 -28.04
N GLN A 536 6.19 -27.41 -27.86
CA GLN A 536 6.74 -26.62 -28.98
C GLN A 536 7.82 -27.39 -29.76
N LYS A 537 8.45 -28.40 -29.14
CA LYS A 537 9.42 -29.30 -29.78
C LYS A 537 8.80 -30.54 -30.41
N GLY A 538 7.50 -30.78 -30.22
CA GLY A 538 6.79 -31.93 -30.79
C GLY A 538 6.90 -33.25 -30.01
N ASP A 539 7.44 -33.28 -28.79
CA ASP A 539 7.49 -34.51 -27.96
C ASP A 539 6.18 -34.71 -27.19
N SER A 540 5.20 -35.33 -27.83
CA SER A 540 3.85 -35.51 -27.29
C SER A 540 3.81 -36.35 -26.00
N LYS A 541 4.67 -37.38 -25.87
CA LYS A 541 4.62 -38.29 -24.71
C LYS A 541 5.18 -37.63 -23.44
N VAL A 542 6.30 -36.92 -23.57
CA VAL A 542 6.88 -36.17 -22.44
C VAL A 542 5.94 -35.03 -22.04
N THR A 543 5.34 -34.36 -23.02
CA THR A 543 4.35 -33.30 -22.81
C THR A 543 3.17 -33.78 -21.95
N ASP A 544 2.53 -34.88 -22.33
CA ASP A 544 1.35 -35.41 -21.61
C ASP A 544 1.70 -35.85 -20.18
N THR A 545 2.90 -36.42 -20.00
CA THR A 545 3.40 -36.82 -18.69
C THR A 545 3.58 -35.60 -17.78
N LEU A 546 4.12 -34.50 -18.31
CA LEU A 546 4.36 -33.28 -17.55
C LEU A 546 3.07 -32.54 -17.21
N TYR A 547 2.09 -32.47 -18.12
CA TYR A 547 0.78 -31.90 -17.79
C TYR A 547 0.05 -32.72 -16.71
N SER A 548 0.11 -34.05 -16.80
CA SER A 548 -0.45 -34.93 -15.76
C SER A 548 0.25 -34.75 -14.41
N LEU A 549 1.57 -34.56 -14.43
CA LEU A 549 2.32 -34.26 -13.22
C LEU A 549 1.93 -32.90 -12.64
N ALA A 550 1.81 -31.87 -13.48
CA ALA A 550 1.46 -30.51 -13.08
C ALA A 550 0.11 -30.44 -12.36
N SER A 551 -0.89 -31.17 -12.83
CA SER A 551 -2.23 -31.19 -12.24
C SER A 551 -2.32 -31.90 -10.89
N THR A 552 -1.28 -32.67 -10.52
CA THR A 552 -1.21 -33.39 -9.23
C THR A 552 -0.30 -32.71 -8.20
N MET A 553 0.41 -31.66 -8.59
CA MET A 553 1.26 -30.89 -7.67
C MET A 553 0.43 -30.10 -6.64
N PRO A 554 0.97 -29.84 -5.44
CA PRO A 554 0.33 -29.00 -4.44
C PRO A 554 -0.06 -27.63 -4.99
N ALA A 555 -1.23 -27.13 -4.57
CA ALA A 555 -1.73 -25.82 -4.99
C ALA A 555 -1.31 -24.67 -4.05
N ASP A 556 -0.68 -25.02 -2.93
CA ASP A 556 -0.26 -24.08 -1.89
C ASP A 556 0.68 -23.01 -2.44
N TYR A 557 0.38 -21.76 -2.11
CA TYR A 557 1.16 -20.58 -2.51
C TYR A 557 1.38 -20.43 -4.03
N CYS A 558 0.54 -21.04 -4.88
CA CYS A 558 0.59 -20.85 -6.33
C CYS A 558 -0.33 -19.71 -6.80
N PHE A 559 0.27 -18.56 -7.12
CA PHE A 559 -0.43 -17.36 -7.59
C PHE A 559 0.18 -16.89 -8.93
N PRO A 560 -0.29 -17.39 -10.08
CA PRO A 560 0.18 -16.93 -11.38
C PRO A 560 -0.17 -15.45 -11.57
N PHE A 561 0.79 -14.64 -12.06
CA PHE A 561 0.61 -13.20 -12.32
C PHE A 561 1.14 -12.73 -13.69
N ARG A 562 1.63 -13.64 -14.53
CA ARG A 562 2.27 -13.33 -15.83
C ARG A 562 1.35 -13.60 -17.02
N ALA A 563 1.50 -12.82 -18.09
CA ALA A 563 0.79 -13.04 -19.35
C ALA A 563 1.16 -14.39 -19.99
N GLU A 564 2.43 -14.80 -19.91
CA GLU A 564 2.95 -16.08 -20.38
C GLU A 564 2.27 -17.25 -19.66
N SER A 565 1.93 -17.09 -18.38
CA SER A 565 1.21 -18.12 -17.62
C SER A 565 -0.18 -18.36 -18.20
N ALA A 566 -0.86 -17.32 -18.72
CA ALA A 566 -2.14 -17.50 -19.39
C ALA A 566 -2.00 -18.34 -20.67
N VAL A 567 -0.96 -18.12 -21.47
CA VAL A 567 -0.67 -18.90 -22.68
C VAL A 567 -0.42 -20.36 -22.32
N VAL A 568 0.45 -20.59 -21.33
CA VAL A 568 0.80 -21.93 -20.85
C VAL A 568 -0.43 -22.68 -20.31
N LEU A 569 -1.24 -22.04 -19.48
CA LEU A 569 -2.43 -22.67 -18.88
C LEU A 569 -3.54 -22.90 -19.91
N LYS A 570 -3.74 -21.99 -20.87
CA LYS A 570 -4.67 -22.20 -21.99
C LYS A 570 -4.25 -23.40 -22.85
N ALA A 571 -2.96 -23.52 -23.16
CA ALA A 571 -2.44 -24.68 -23.89
C ALA A 571 -2.63 -25.99 -23.11
N ALA A 572 -2.47 -25.96 -21.78
CA ALA A 572 -2.78 -27.12 -20.93
C ALA A 572 -4.26 -27.54 -21.04
N LEU A 573 -5.17 -26.56 -21.04
CA LEU A 573 -6.62 -26.80 -21.15
C LEU A 573 -7.07 -27.22 -22.57
N GLU A 574 -6.40 -26.74 -23.62
CA GLU A 574 -6.58 -27.23 -24.99
C GLU A 574 -6.15 -28.69 -25.12
N ARG A 575 -5.07 -29.07 -24.43
CA ARG A 575 -4.59 -30.46 -24.40
C ARG A 575 -5.46 -31.36 -23.52
N ASN A 576 -5.91 -30.87 -22.38
CA ASN A 576 -6.77 -31.57 -21.42
C ASN A 576 -7.79 -30.62 -20.77
N ALA A 577 -9.02 -30.60 -21.29
CA ALA A 577 -10.09 -29.74 -20.78
C ALA A 577 -10.58 -30.10 -19.37
N THR A 578 -10.26 -31.30 -18.86
CA THR A 578 -10.65 -31.78 -17.53
C THR A 578 -9.57 -31.58 -16.47
N ASP A 579 -8.56 -30.75 -16.72
CA ASP A 579 -7.60 -30.35 -15.70
C ASP A 579 -8.21 -29.30 -14.75
N ALA A 580 -8.69 -29.75 -13.58
CA ALA A 580 -9.26 -28.87 -12.56
C ALA A 580 -8.27 -27.81 -12.05
N ARG A 581 -6.98 -28.14 -11.95
CA ARG A 581 -5.96 -27.24 -11.40
C ARG A 581 -5.57 -26.17 -12.43
N ALA A 582 -5.46 -26.51 -13.71
CA ALA A 582 -5.22 -25.52 -14.76
C ALA A 582 -6.36 -24.48 -14.84
N HIS A 583 -7.63 -24.91 -14.77
CA HIS A 583 -8.77 -23.98 -14.65
C HIS A 583 -8.64 -23.09 -13.41
N TYR A 584 -8.29 -23.66 -12.25
CA TYR A 584 -8.12 -22.89 -11.02
C TYR A 584 -7.02 -21.82 -11.13
N TYR A 585 -5.84 -22.18 -11.61
CA TYR A 585 -4.71 -21.25 -11.77
C TYR A 585 -5.02 -20.17 -12.81
N LEU A 586 -5.71 -20.52 -13.90
CA LEU A 586 -6.14 -19.54 -14.89
C LEU A 586 -7.16 -18.57 -14.30
N GLY A 587 -8.09 -19.06 -13.47
CA GLY A 587 -9.01 -18.20 -12.73
C GLY A 587 -8.28 -17.23 -11.78
N ASN A 588 -7.28 -17.72 -11.05
CA ASN A 588 -6.47 -16.88 -10.16
C ASN A 588 -5.77 -15.75 -10.91
N LEU A 589 -5.19 -16.05 -12.07
CA LEU A 589 -4.52 -15.07 -12.92
C LEU A 589 -5.48 -14.01 -13.47
N LEU A 590 -6.71 -14.41 -13.80
CA LEU A 590 -7.67 -13.54 -14.47
C LEU A 590 -8.49 -12.67 -13.52
N TYR A 591 -8.58 -12.99 -12.23
CA TYR A 591 -9.60 -12.40 -11.35
C TYR A 591 -9.54 -10.87 -11.25
N ASP A 592 -8.35 -10.28 -11.17
CA ASP A 592 -8.20 -8.83 -11.05
C ASP A 592 -8.65 -8.07 -12.33
N TRP A 593 -8.53 -8.71 -13.50
CA TRP A 593 -8.65 -8.04 -14.82
C TRP A 593 -9.87 -8.49 -15.65
N GLN A 594 -10.28 -9.74 -15.47
CA GLN A 594 -11.40 -10.39 -16.13
C GLN A 594 -12.17 -11.25 -15.10
N PRO A 595 -12.77 -10.61 -14.09
CA PRO A 595 -13.35 -11.31 -12.95
C PRO A 595 -14.47 -12.29 -13.35
N GLU A 596 -15.24 -12.00 -14.41
CA GLU A 596 -16.27 -12.92 -14.93
C GLU A 596 -15.65 -14.20 -15.51
N LYS A 597 -14.55 -14.06 -16.25
CA LYS A 597 -13.82 -15.20 -16.81
C LYS A 597 -13.12 -16.01 -15.73
N ALA A 598 -12.64 -15.36 -14.67
CA ALA A 598 -12.11 -16.06 -13.52
C ALA A 598 -13.16 -16.94 -12.84
N VAL A 599 -14.36 -16.40 -12.63
CA VAL A 599 -15.50 -17.17 -12.08
C VAL A 599 -15.86 -18.34 -12.98
N GLU A 600 -15.93 -18.17 -14.30
CA GLU A 600 -16.15 -19.28 -15.25
C GLU A 600 -15.10 -20.39 -15.07
N CYS A 601 -13.82 -20.02 -14.91
CA CYS A 601 -12.73 -20.98 -14.72
C CYS A 601 -12.85 -21.70 -13.38
N TRP A 602 -13.10 -20.99 -12.28
CA TRP A 602 -13.27 -21.63 -10.97
C TRP A 602 -14.52 -22.51 -10.90
N GLU A 603 -15.60 -22.14 -11.59
CA GLU A 603 -16.78 -22.98 -11.74
C GLU A 603 -16.48 -24.30 -12.46
N ARG A 604 -15.70 -24.25 -13.55
CA ARG A 604 -15.22 -25.46 -14.23
C ARG A 604 -14.32 -26.29 -13.32
N SER A 605 -13.38 -25.65 -12.62
CA SER A 605 -12.49 -26.32 -11.66
C SER A 605 -13.29 -27.09 -10.61
N ARG A 606 -14.26 -26.44 -9.97
CA ARG A 606 -15.20 -27.03 -9.01
C ARG A 606 -16.05 -28.14 -9.62
N GLY A 607 -16.52 -27.97 -10.85
CA GLY A 607 -17.32 -28.98 -11.55
C GLY A 607 -16.56 -30.27 -11.83
N ILE A 608 -15.23 -30.17 -12.01
CA ILE A 608 -14.33 -31.32 -12.23
C ILE A 608 -13.89 -31.93 -10.89
N ASP A 609 -13.43 -31.10 -9.95
CA ASP A 609 -12.99 -31.51 -8.60
C ASP A 609 -13.79 -30.75 -7.54
N GLY A 610 -14.95 -31.31 -7.18
CA GLY A 610 -15.82 -30.74 -6.15
C GLY A 610 -15.28 -30.80 -4.73
N SER A 611 -14.13 -31.46 -4.51
CA SER A 611 -13.46 -31.55 -3.21
C SER A 611 -12.43 -30.45 -2.97
N PHE A 612 -12.13 -29.63 -4.00
CA PHE A 612 -11.09 -28.62 -3.90
C PHE A 612 -11.55 -27.36 -3.15
N ALA A 613 -11.21 -27.29 -1.85
CA ALA A 613 -11.64 -26.20 -0.97
C ALA A 613 -11.27 -24.79 -1.49
N LEU A 614 -10.09 -24.62 -2.10
CA LEU A 614 -9.65 -23.31 -2.60
C LEU A 614 -10.49 -22.78 -3.77
N ALA A 615 -11.00 -23.66 -4.65
CA ALA A 615 -11.91 -23.24 -5.71
C ALA A 615 -13.25 -22.75 -5.14
N HIS A 616 -13.78 -23.44 -4.12
CA HIS A 616 -15.00 -23.01 -3.42
C HIS A 616 -14.79 -21.69 -2.67
N ARG A 617 -13.64 -21.50 -2.00
CA ARG A 617 -13.29 -20.22 -1.37
C ARG A 617 -13.27 -19.09 -2.38
N ASN A 618 -12.56 -19.25 -3.50
CA ASN A 618 -12.44 -18.20 -4.51
C ASN A 618 -13.79 -17.86 -5.16
N LEU A 619 -14.63 -18.87 -5.42
CA LEU A 619 -16.01 -18.65 -5.87
C LEU A 619 -16.84 -17.90 -4.83
N GLY A 620 -16.73 -18.27 -3.56
CA GLY A 620 -17.40 -17.57 -2.47
C GLY A 620 -17.04 -16.09 -2.44
N TRP A 621 -15.74 -15.80 -2.48
CA TRP A 621 -15.20 -14.44 -2.55
C TRP A 621 -15.74 -13.67 -3.76
N ALA A 622 -15.71 -14.29 -4.94
CA ALA A 622 -16.15 -13.64 -6.17
C ALA A 622 -17.66 -13.38 -6.22
N TYR A 623 -18.48 -14.33 -5.76
CA TYR A 623 -19.93 -14.16 -5.68
C TYR A 623 -20.34 -12.99 -4.81
N TYR A 624 -19.62 -12.78 -3.71
CA TYR A 624 -19.80 -11.60 -2.88
C TYR A 624 -19.28 -10.33 -3.57
N ARG A 625 -18.00 -10.29 -3.95
CA ARG A 625 -17.34 -9.05 -4.40
C ARG A 625 -17.84 -8.52 -5.74
N MET A 626 -18.25 -9.40 -6.66
CA MET A 626 -18.74 -9.00 -7.98
C MET A 626 -20.26 -8.94 -8.05
N GLY A 627 -20.93 -9.97 -7.51
CA GLY A 627 -22.36 -10.16 -7.66
C GLY A 627 -23.19 -9.63 -6.49
N ASN A 628 -22.55 -9.30 -5.37
CA ASN A 628 -23.21 -9.05 -4.08
C ASN A 628 -24.19 -10.20 -3.70
N ASP A 629 -23.90 -11.43 -4.16
CA ASP A 629 -24.73 -12.62 -3.96
C ASP A 629 -24.27 -13.35 -2.70
N VAL A 630 -24.64 -12.78 -1.54
CA VAL A 630 -24.26 -13.29 -0.22
C VAL A 630 -24.74 -14.74 0.02
N PRO A 631 -25.98 -15.15 -0.36
CA PRO A 631 -26.39 -16.55 -0.19
C PRO A 631 -25.51 -17.53 -0.96
N LYS A 632 -25.20 -17.24 -2.22
CA LYS A 632 -24.35 -18.11 -3.06
C LYS A 632 -22.90 -18.12 -2.59
N ALA A 633 -22.40 -16.98 -2.13
CA ALA A 633 -21.09 -16.85 -1.51
C ALA A 633 -21.00 -17.74 -0.26
N THR A 634 -21.98 -17.62 0.64
CA THR A 634 -22.07 -18.38 1.89
C THR A 634 -22.10 -19.88 1.62
N ALA A 635 -22.93 -20.34 0.69
CA ALA A 635 -23.01 -21.76 0.33
C ALA A 635 -21.68 -22.32 -0.21
N SER A 636 -20.93 -21.49 -0.95
CA SER A 636 -19.59 -21.87 -1.45
C SER A 636 -18.59 -21.98 -0.30
N TYR A 637 -18.59 -21.03 0.65
CA TYR A 637 -17.73 -21.11 1.84
C TYR A 637 -18.09 -22.27 2.79
N GLU A 638 -19.38 -22.54 3.01
CA GLU A 638 -19.82 -23.72 3.77
C GLU A 638 -19.27 -25.01 3.12
N LYS A 639 -19.27 -25.07 1.78
CA LYS A 639 -18.68 -26.20 1.05
C LYS A 639 -17.15 -26.22 1.15
N ALA A 640 -16.48 -25.06 1.14
CA ALA A 640 -15.03 -24.97 1.34
C ALA A 640 -14.63 -25.52 2.72
N VAL A 641 -15.34 -25.13 3.79
CA VAL A 641 -15.13 -25.64 5.16
C VAL A 641 -15.39 -27.15 5.24
N ALA A 642 -16.43 -27.65 4.56
CA ALA A 642 -16.70 -29.09 4.52
C ALA A 642 -15.60 -29.88 3.78
N CYS A 643 -14.89 -29.26 2.84
CA CYS A 643 -13.78 -29.85 2.10
C CYS A 643 -12.45 -29.74 2.85
N ASN A 644 -12.21 -28.65 3.58
CA ASN A 644 -11.03 -28.42 4.40
C ASN A 644 -11.39 -27.63 5.67
N GLY A 645 -11.66 -28.34 6.76
CA GLY A 645 -11.99 -27.74 8.06
C GLY A 645 -10.78 -27.27 8.88
N ASP A 646 -9.56 -27.43 8.35
CA ASP A 646 -8.30 -27.13 9.02
C ASP A 646 -7.71 -25.78 8.57
N ASP A 647 -8.35 -25.07 7.63
CA ASP A 647 -7.95 -23.72 7.22
C ASP A 647 -8.69 -22.64 8.03
N PRO A 648 -8.03 -21.94 8.97
CA PRO A 648 -8.67 -20.94 9.81
C PRO A 648 -9.29 -19.78 9.00
N ARG A 649 -8.71 -19.42 7.84
CA ARG A 649 -9.16 -18.25 7.04
C ARG A 649 -10.61 -18.40 6.58
N LEU A 650 -11.03 -19.64 6.32
CA LEU A 650 -12.39 -19.92 5.86
C LEU A 650 -13.45 -19.52 6.90
N PHE A 651 -13.12 -19.59 8.19
CA PHE A 651 -14.06 -19.26 9.26
C PHE A 651 -14.23 -17.76 9.45
N ALA A 652 -13.14 -16.98 9.34
CA ALA A 652 -13.22 -15.52 9.36
C ALA A 652 -14.09 -15.00 8.20
N GLU A 653 -13.79 -15.47 6.99
CA GLU A 653 -14.49 -15.06 5.76
C GLU A 653 -15.95 -15.56 5.73
N LEU A 654 -16.21 -16.79 6.18
CA LEU A 654 -17.57 -17.33 6.27
C LEU A 654 -18.43 -16.58 7.30
N ASP A 655 -17.89 -16.27 8.48
CA ASP A 655 -18.67 -15.56 9.50
C ASP A 655 -18.97 -14.10 9.09
N GLN A 656 -18.07 -13.45 8.35
CA GLN A 656 -18.37 -12.15 7.72
C GLN A 656 -19.53 -12.26 6.73
N LEU A 657 -19.58 -13.32 5.91
CA LEU A 657 -20.70 -13.56 5.00
C LEU A 657 -22.00 -13.90 5.75
N TYR A 658 -21.92 -14.65 6.85
CA TYR A 658 -23.09 -14.88 7.70
C TYR A 658 -23.62 -13.58 8.32
N GLU A 659 -22.74 -12.71 8.80
CA GLU A 659 -23.11 -11.39 9.31
C GLU A 659 -23.77 -10.53 8.21
N LEU A 660 -23.15 -10.44 7.04
CA LEU A 660 -23.70 -9.71 5.88
C LEU A 660 -25.04 -10.27 5.42
N GLY A 661 -25.20 -11.60 5.48
CA GLY A 661 -26.42 -12.31 5.15
C GLY A 661 -27.48 -12.28 6.25
N ASN A 662 -27.23 -11.56 7.35
CA ASN A 662 -28.10 -11.45 8.52
C ASN A 662 -28.48 -12.83 9.10
N ALA A 663 -27.55 -13.79 9.08
CA ALA A 663 -27.77 -15.14 9.58
C ALA A 663 -27.92 -15.12 11.12
N PRO A 664 -28.75 -16.01 11.69
CA PRO A 664 -28.93 -16.10 13.14
C PRO A 664 -27.61 -16.29 13.89
N VAL A 665 -27.46 -15.60 15.02
CA VAL A 665 -26.25 -15.63 15.85
C VAL A 665 -25.93 -17.05 16.31
N GLU A 666 -26.95 -17.85 16.60
CA GLU A 666 -26.81 -19.24 17.04
C GLU A 666 -26.21 -20.13 15.94
N LYS A 667 -26.57 -19.88 14.68
CA LYS A 667 -25.99 -20.59 13.53
C LYS A 667 -24.50 -20.25 13.40
N ARG A 668 -24.18 -18.96 13.49
CA ARG A 668 -22.80 -18.45 13.39
C ARG A 668 -21.92 -19.07 14.46
N LEU A 669 -22.37 -18.99 15.72
CA LEU A 669 -21.61 -19.50 16.86
C LEU A 669 -21.42 -21.01 16.78
N ALA A 670 -22.45 -21.77 16.40
CA ALA A 670 -22.37 -23.23 16.31
C ALA A 670 -21.30 -23.70 15.30
N VAL A 671 -21.10 -22.97 14.19
CA VAL A 671 -20.05 -23.30 13.22
C VAL A 671 -18.66 -23.02 13.79
N LEU A 672 -18.48 -21.87 14.44
CA LEU A 672 -17.19 -21.47 15.02
C LEU A 672 -16.79 -22.40 16.18
N GLU A 673 -17.69 -22.66 17.13
CA GLU A 673 -17.42 -23.54 18.28
C GLU A 673 -17.13 -24.98 17.86
N LYS A 674 -17.85 -25.50 16.87
CA LYS A 674 -17.59 -26.84 16.33
C LYS A 674 -16.16 -26.98 15.81
N HIS A 675 -15.58 -25.89 15.31
CA HIS A 675 -14.25 -25.85 14.71
C HIS A 675 -13.25 -25.02 15.55
N HIS A 676 -13.51 -24.86 16.85
CA HIS A 676 -12.74 -23.98 17.74
C HIS A 676 -11.21 -24.24 17.65
N ALA A 677 -10.78 -25.49 17.64
CA ALA A 677 -9.36 -25.87 17.55
C ALA A 677 -8.65 -25.36 16.28
N THR A 678 -9.38 -25.16 15.18
CA THR A 678 -8.87 -24.52 13.97
C THR A 678 -8.98 -23.00 14.07
N VAL A 679 -10.14 -22.50 14.51
CA VAL A 679 -10.45 -21.07 14.62
C VAL A 679 -9.39 -20.33 15.46
N VAL A 680 -8.97 -20.89 16.60
CA VAL A 680 -7.98 -20.27 17.50
C VAL A 680 -6.57 -20.16 16.92
N GLN A 681 -6.26 -20.84 15.81
CA GLN A 681 -4.93 -20.80 15.21
C GLN A 681 -4.62 -19.46 14.53
N ARG A 682 -5.62 -18.61 14.31
CA ARG A 682 -5.47 -17.30 13.65
C ARG A 682 -6.35 -16.26 14.33
N ASN A 683 -5.78 -15.08 14.63
CA ASN A 683 -6.46 -14.07 15.43
C ASN A 683 -7.74 -13.50 14.81
N ASP A 684 -7.77 -13.28 13.49
CA ASP A 684 -8.98 -12.75 12.83
C ASP A 684 -10.15 -13.74 12.88
N SER A 685 -9.91 -15.03 12.69
CA SER A 685 -10.94 -16.06 12.86
C SER A 685 -11.43 -16.16 14.30
N PHE A 686 -10.50 -16.12 15.26
CA PHE A 686 -10.85 -16.19 16.67
C PHE A 686 -11.61 -14.95 17.18
N GLU A 687 -11.26 -13.78 16.67
CA GLU A 687 -12.00 -12.54 16.92
C GLU A 687 -13.47 -12.66 16.50
N ARG A 688 -13.76 -13.30 15.36
CA ARG A 688 -15.15 -13.57 14.94
C ARG A 688 -15.92 -14.47 15.92
N GLU A 689 -15.26 -15.45 16.52
CA GLU A 689 -15.86 -16.31 17.56
C GLU A 689 -16.19 -15.49 18.81
N ILE A 690 -15.25 -14.67 19.29
CA ILE A 690 -15.45 -13.78 20.45
C ILE A 690 -16.60 -12.80 20.19
N MET A 691 -16.63 -12.14 19.02
CA MET A 691 -17.71 -11.24 18.62
C MET A 691 -19.07 -11.96 18.69
N THR A 692 -19.14 -13.18 18.19
CA THR A 692 -20.40 -13.94 18.14
C THR A 692 -20.83 -14.40 19.53
N LEU A 693 -19.90 -14.72 20.44
CA LEU A 693 -20.20 -14.97 21.86
C LEU A 693 -20.85 -13.76 22.54
N VAL A 694 -20.35 -12.55 22.28
CA VAL A 694 -20.96 -11.30 22.78
C VAL A 694 -22.39 -11.16 22.25
N LEU A 695 -22.61 -11.36 20.95
CA LEU A 695 -23.96 -11.29 20.35
C LEU A 695 -24.94 -12.33 20.91
N ALA A 696 -24.43 -13.52 21.27
CA ALA A 696 -25.18 -14.61 21.86
C ALA A 696 -25.50 -14.38 23.35
N GLY A 697 -24.97 -13.32 23.96
CA GLY A 697 -25.12 -13.05 25.40
C GLY A 697 -24.21 -13.90 26.29
N ARG A 698 -23.24 -14.63 25.72
CA ARG A 698 -22.27 -15.46 26.45
C ARG A 698 -21.05 -14.62 26.86
N TYR A 699 -21.31 -13.58 27.64
CA TYR A 699 -20.31 -12.56 27.95
C TYR A 699 -19.15 -13.08 28.80
N ASP A 700 -19.39 -14.06 29.68
CA ASP A 700 -18.33 -14.64 30.51
C ASP A 700 -17.28 -15.36 29.67
N ASP A 701 -17.71 -16.16 28.68
CA ASP A 701 -16.80 -16.85 27.75
C ASP A 701 -16.02 -15.85 26.89
N ALA A 702 -16.70 -14.81 26.37
CA ALA A 702 -16.05 -13.76 25.59
C ALA A 702 -14.96 -13.02 26.39
N VAL A 703 -15.26 -12.61 27.62
CA VAL A 703 -14.30 -11.95 28.50
C VAL A 703 -13.15 -12.90 28.88
N GLU A 704 -13.43 -14.18 29.12
CA GLU A 704 -12.40 -15.18 29.40
C GLU A 704 -11.41 -15.27 28.23
N TYR A 705 -11.92 -15.43 27.01
CA TYR A 705 -11.10 -15.51 25.79
C TYR A 705 -10.29 -14.23 25.57
N LEU A 706 -10.93 -13.06 25.69
CA LEU A 706 -10.26 -11.77 25.59
C LEU A 706 -9.16 -11.56 26.65
N SER A 707 -9.28 -12.18 27.82
CA SER A 707 -8.29 -12.07 28.91
C SER A 707 -7.11 -13.03 28.78
N LYS A 708 -7.29 -14.17 28.11
CA LYS A 708 -6.30 -15.25 28.04
C LYS A 708 -5.53 -15.30 26.72
N SER A 709 -6.01 -14.60 25.69
CA SER A 709 -5.45 -14.67 24.35
C SER A 709 -4.70 -13.42 23.96
N HIS A 710 -3.63 -13.58 23.19
CA HIS A 710 -2.92 -12.48 22.56
C HIS A 710 -3.47 -12.27 21.15
N ILE A 711 -3.98 -11.07 20.87
CA ILE A 711 -4.55 -10.66 19.59
C ILE A 711 -3.57 -9.71 18.91
N HIS A 712 -3.02 -10.13 17.78
CA HIS A 712 -2.18 -9.29 16.94
C HIS A 712 -3.07 -8.44 16.02
N VAL A 713 -2.85 -7.13 16.01
CA VAL A 713 -3.54 -6.21 15.09
C VAL A 713 -2.65 -5.82 13.93
N ARG A 714 -3.24 -5.66 12.76
CA ARG A 714 -2.59 -5.09 11.57
C ARG A 714 -2.85 -3.59 11.49
N GLU A 715 -2.08 -2.88 10.67
CA GLU A 715 -2.32 -1.46 10.41
C GLU A 715 -3.77 -1.25 9.96
N GLY A 716 -4.44 -0.25 10.56
CA GLY A 716 -5.85 0.03 10.31
C GLY A 716 -6.85 -0.92 10.99
N GLY A 717 -6.39 -1.93 11.76
CA GLY A 717 -7.23 -2.77 12.60
C GLY A 717 -7.51 -2.18 13.99
N GLY A 718 -8.01 -3.01 14.90
CA GLY A 718 -8.28 -2.66 16.31
C GLY A 718 -9.74 -2.79 16.75
N GLU A 719 -10.61 -3.33 15.90
CA GLU A 719 -12.04 -3.57 16.19
C GLU A 719 -12.25 -4.46 17.43
N ILE A 720 -11.31 -5.36 17.73
CA ILE A 720 -11.28 -6.16 18.96
C ILE A 720 -11.44 -5.32 20.24
N ARG A 721 -10.99 -4.06 20.23
CA ARG A 721 -11.14 -3.15 21.37
C ARG A 721 -12.60 -2.77 21.61
N ASP A 722 -13.40 -2.61 20.57
CA ASP A 722 -14.83 -2.36 20.71
C ASP A 722 -15.55 -3.63 21.16
N VAL A 723 -15.13 -4.81 20.68
CA VAL A 723 -15.63 -6.11 21.16
C VAL A 723 -15.35 -6.30 22.65
N TYR A 724 -14.15 -5.94 23.11
CA TYR A 724 -13.76 -5.98 24.52
C TYR A 724 -14.64 -5.07 25.40
N VAL A 725 -14.92 -3.85 24.93
CA VAL A 725 -15.84 -2.93 25.63
C VAL A 725 -17.23 -3.52 25.68
N ASP A 726 -17.75 -4.01 24.56
CA ASP A 726 -19.10 -4.54 24.48
C ASP A 726 -19.29 -5.75 25.39
N ALA A 727 -18.32 -6.67 25.42
CA ALA A 727 -18.33 -7.83 26.30
C ALA A 727 -18.45 -7.43 27.78
N HIS A 728 -17.61 -6.47 28.23
CA HIS A 728 -17.64 -6.00 29.62
C HIS A 728 -18.88 -5.16 29.93
N LEU A 729 -19.25 -4.18 29.10
CA LEU A 729 -20.40 -3.32 29.36
C LEU A 729 -21.70 -4.13 29.40
N LEU A 730 -21.92 -5.05 28.45
CA LEU A 730 -23.14 -5.85 28.42
C LEU A 730 -23.19 -6.86 29.58
N ARG A 731 -22.04 -7.43 29.99
CA ARG A 731 -21.97 -8.25 31.19
C ARG A 731 -22.29 -7.47 32.47
N GLY A 732 -21.70 -6.27 32.60
CA GLY A 732 -21.94 -5.40 33.73
C GLY A 732 -23.40 -4.96 33.84
N LEU A 733 -24.03 -4.64 32.70
CA LEU A 733 -25.47 -4.35 32.65
C LEU A 733 -26.33 -5.54 33.09
N SER A 734 -26.00 -6.75 32.65
CA SER A 734 -26.68 -7.97 33.11
C SER A 734 -26.56 -8.15 34.64
N ARG A 735 -25.37 -7.89 35.19
CA ARG A 735 -25.11 -7.94 36.65
C ARG A 735 -25.87 -6.86 37.42
N LEU A 736 -25.97 -5.63 36.89
CA LEU A 736 -26.80 -4.58 37.50
C LEU A 736 -28.27 -4.99 37.54
N LYS A 737 -28.82 -5.55 36.46
CA LYS A 737 -30.20 -6.07 36.44
C LYS A 737 -30.42 -7.18 37.47
N GLN A 738 -29.38 -7.93 37.81
CA GLN A 738 -29.38 -8.97 38.86
C GLN A 738 -29.08 -8.41 40.27
N ASN A 739 -29.09 -7.09 40.46
CA ASN A 739 -28.77 -6.40 41.71
C ASN A 739 -27.35 -6.73 42.23
N GLN A 740 -26.38 -6.84 41.32
CA GLN A 740 -24.95 -7.06 41.62
C GLN A 740 -24.12 -5.84 41.19
N PRO A 741 -24.25 -4.69 41.87
CA PRO A 741 -23.64 -3.44 41.41
C PRO A 741 -22.12 -3.40 41.56
N LYS A 742 -21.53 -4.12 42.52
CA LYS A 742 -20.08 -4.20 42.67
C LYS A 742 -19.40 -4.99 41.52
N PRO A 743 -19.83 -6.23 41.19
CA PRO A 743 -19.33 -6.92 40.00
C PRO A 743 -19.56 -6.16 38.68
N ALA A 744 -20.66 -5.40 38.59
CA ALA A 744 -20.91 -4.56 37.42
C ALA A 744 -19.93 -3.38 37.32
N LEU A 745 -19.62 -2.72 38.44
CA LEU A 745 -18.61 -1.67 38.50
C LEU A 745 -17.24 -2.19 38.05
N GLU A 746 -16.84 -3.40 38.47
CA GLU A 746 -15.60 -4.05 38.04
C GLU A 746 -15.55 -4.24 36.52
N ASP A 747 -16.66 -4.64 35.89
CA ASP A 747 -16.76 -4.74 34.42
C ASP A 747 -16.64 -3.37 33.73
N PHE A 748 -17.33 -2.35 34.21
CA PHE A 748 -17.27 -1.02 33.60
C PHE A 748 -15.89 -0.38 33.72
N LEU A 749 -15.20 -0.61 34.84
CA LEU A 749 -13.81 -0.20 35.01
C LEU A 749 -12.86 -0.99 34.11
N ALA A 750 -13.10 -2.29 33.89
CA ALA A 750 -12.34 -3.10 32.94
C ALA A 750 -12.54 -2.59 31.50
N ALA A 751 -13.77 -2.26 31.10
CA ALA A 751 -14.08 -1.70 29.78
C ALA A 751 -13.31 -0.38 29.48
N ALA A 752 -12.91 0.37 30.51
CA ALA A 752 -12.10 1.58 30.35
C ALA A 752 -10.61 1.29 30.08
N GLN A 753 -10.15 0.06 30.27
CA GLN A 753 -8.75 -0.32 30.11
C GLN A 753 -8.40 -0.59 28.64
N TYR A 754 -7.10 -0.60 28.38
CA TYR A 754 -6.50 -1.02 27.10
C TYR A 754 -5.51 -2.15 27.41
N PRO A 755 -5.99 -3.39 27.57
CA PRO A 755 -5.13 -4.53 27.89
C PRO A 755 -4.07 -4.73 26.80
N GLU A 756 -2.82 -4.92 27.21
CA GLU A 756 -1.70 -5.04 26.26
C GLU A 756 -1.85 -6.24 25.32
N ASN A 757 -2.49 -7.32 25.79
CA ASN A 757 -2.71 -8.53 24.99
C ASN A 757 -3.66 -8.32 23.80
N LEU A 758 -4.39 -7.20 23.72
CA LEU A 758 -5.22 -6.87 22.57
C LEU A 758 -4.48 -6.04 21.51
N SER A 759 -3.25 -5.62 21.78
CA SER A 759 -2.41 -4.84 20.86
C SER A 759 -3.05 -3.54 20.35
N VAL A 760 -3.97 -2.93 21.10
CA VAL A 760 -4.59 -1.63 20.76
C VAL A 760 -4.17 -0.57 21.77
N GLY A 761 -3.57 0.52 21.29
CA GLY A 761 -3.22 1.67 22.12
C GLY A 761 -4.37 2.67 22.25
N ARG A 762 -4.40 3.41 23.36
CA ARG A 762 -5.47 4.37 23.67
C ARG A 762 -5.36 5.63 22.80
N PRO A 763 -6.37 5.96 21.97
CA PRO A 763 -6.40 7.21 21.23
C PRO A 763 -6.63 8.40 22.17
N LYS A 764 -6.17 9.59 21.77
CA LYS A 764 -6.38 10.85 22.50
C LYS A 764 -7.86 11.15 22.71
N ASN A 765 -8.68 10.87 21.69
CA ASN A 765 -10.13 11.02 21.74
C ASN A 765 -10.79 9.64 21.61
N ASP A 766 -10.99 8.97 22.75
CA ASP A 766 -11.65 7.67 22.84
C ASP A 766 -13.17 7.81 22.60
N PRO A 767 -13.72 7.20 21.52
CA PRO A 767 -15.13 7.32 21.18
C PRO A 767 -16.06 6.56 22.14
N ARG A 768 -15.58 5.55 22.86
CA ARG A 768 -16.39 4.74 23.79
C ARG A 768 -16.41 5.31 25.21
N ALA A 769 -15.52 6.26 25.51
CA ALA A 769 -15.35 6.77 26.86
C ALA A 769 -16.60 7.43 27.48
N PRO A 770 -17.45 8.19 26.75
CA PRO A 770 -18.71 8.70 27.31
C PRO A 770 -19.65 7.59 27.78
N GLN A 771 -19.77 6.52 26.99
CA GLN A 771 -20.60 5.36 27.32
C GLN A 771 -20.08 4.64 28.56
N ILE A 772 -18.78 4.36 28.62
CA ILE A 772 -18.14 3.68 29.74
C ILE A 772 -18.33 4.50 31.03
N ALA A 773 -18.09 5.82 30.97
CA ALA A 773 -18.26 6.70 32.13
C ALA A 773 -19.73 6.77 32.60
N TYR A 774 -20.69 6.81 31.67
CA TYR A 774 -22.11 6.79 32.01
C TYR A 774 -22.52 5.53 32.77
N TYR A 775 -22.13 4.34 32.29
CA TYR A 775 -22.45 3.09 32.98
C TYR A 775 -21.70 2.92 34.31
N THR A 776 -20.45 3.41 34.38
CA THR A 776 -19.69 3.46 35.64
C THR A 776 -20.44 4.32 36.68
N ALA A 777 -21.01 5.46 36.27
CA ALA A 777 -21.80 6.32 37.14
C ALA A 777 -23.06 5.61 37.67
N LEU A 778 -23.78 4.88 36.80
CA LEU A 778 -24.97 4.10 37.21
C LEU A 778 -24.63 3.01 38.24
N ALA A 779 -23.48 2.35 38.12
CA ALA A 779 -23.04 1.38 39.13
C ALA A 779 -22.73 2.04 40.48
N HIS A 780 -22.13 3.24 40.48
CA HIS A 780 -21.92 4.00 41.72
C HIS A 780 -23.24 4.49 42.33
N GLU A 781 -24.22 4.93 41.52
CA GLU A 781 -25.57 5.23 42.02
C GLU A 781 -26.20 4.00 42.69
N ALA A 782 -26.08 2.81 42.09
CA ALA A 782 -26.60 1.57 42.66
C ALA A 782 -25.82 1.07 43.90
N LEU A 783 -24.66 1.66 44.20
CA LEU A 783 -23.87 1.45 45.42
C LEU A 783 -24.08 2.55 46.46
N ASP A 784 -25.01 3.48 46.22
CA ASP A 784 -25.25 4.68 47.03
C ASP A 784 -24.02 5.62 47.15
N ASP A 785 -23.09 5.57 46.19
CA ASP A 785 -21.89 6.42 46.13
C ASP A 785 -22.14 7.64 45.22
N SER A 786 -22.87 8.62 45.76
CA SER A 786 -23.33 9.80 45.03
C SER A 786 -22.20 10.69 44.51
N GLU A 787 -21.07 10.77 45.23
CA GLU A 787 -19.93 11.61 44.84
C GLU A 787 -19.23 11.03 43.59
N GLN A 788 -18.93 9.74 43.60
CA GLN A 788 -18.31 9.08 42.45
C GLN A 788 -19.25 9.04 41.25
N ALA A 789 -20.55 8.80 41.48
CA ALA A 789 -21.56 8.86 40.42
C ALA A 789 -21.54 10.23 39.71
N LYS A 790 -21.58 11.33 40.48
CA LYS A 790 -21.53 12.69 39.93
C LYS A 790 -20.23 12.96 39.16
N GLN A 791 -19.09 12.48 39.67
CA GLN A 791 -17.80 12.62 38.99
C GLN A 791 -17.81 11.92 37.63
N GLN A 792 -18.32 10.68 37.56
CA GLN A 792 -18.38 9.92 36.31
C GLN A 792 -19.42 10.48 35.33
N PHE A 793 -20.57 10.96 35.80
CA PHE A 793 -21.52 11.68 34.92
C PHE A 793 -20.89 12.95 34.34
N THR A 794 -20.16 13.72 35.13
CA THR A 794 -19.46 14.93 34.65
C THR A 794 -18.44 14.56 33.58
N LYS A 795 -17.66 13.50 33.83
CA LYS A 795 -16.70 12.96 32.87
C LYS A 795 -17.37 12.54 31.55
N ALA A 796 -18.51 11.84 31.62
CA ALA A 796 -19.26 11.45 30.43
C ALA A 796 -19.78 12.67 29.66
N ALA A 797 -20.38 13.64 30.34
CA ALA A 797 -20.97 14.83 29.74
C ALA A 797 -19.95 15.75 29.04
N ASP A 798 -18.78 15.93 29.65
CA ASP A 798 -17.79 16.92 29.20
C ASP A 798 -16.70 16.34 28.29
N GLN A 799 -16.74 15.03 28.02
CA GLN A 799 -15.75 14.37 27.16
C GLN A 799 -15.85 14.87 25.71
N ARG A 800 -14.71 15.17 25.08
CA ARG A 800 -14.66 15.46 23.64
C ARG A 800 -14.79 14.15 22.85
N GLY A 801 -15.98 13.84 22.36
CA GLY A 801 -16.22 12.68 21.48
C GLY A 801 -15.75 12.93 20.03
N ARG A 802 -15.87 11.90 19.16
CA ARG A 802 -15.88 12.14 17.70
C ARG A 802 -17.01 13.11 17.35
N GLY A 803 -16.84 13.83 16.24
CA GLY A 803 -17.77 14.86 15.77
C GLY A 803 -19.25 14.44 15.69
N GLN A 804 -20.09 15.40 15.31
CA GLN A 804 -21.57 15.31 15.33
C GLN A 804 -22.14 13.95 14.87
N GLY A 805 -23.14 13.44 15.57
CA GLY A 805 -23.93 12.26 15.15
C GLY A 805 -23.34 10.86 15.45
N SER A 806 -22.52 10.70 16.49
CA SER A 806 -22.08 9.39 17.02
C SER A 806 -22.97 8.91 18.19
N ASP A 807 -23.06 7.60 18.41
CA ASP A 807 -23.82 6.99 19.52
C ASP A 807 -23.28 7.40 20.90
N GLY A 808 -21.98 7.68 21.01
CA GLY A 808 -21.37 8.27 22.20
C GLY A 808 -22.06 9.55 22.69
N ARG A 809 -22.61 10.36 21.77
CA ARG A 809 -23.37 11.59 22.09
C ARG A 809 -24.60 11.31 22.94
N PHE A 810 -25.28 10.18 22.72
CA PHE A 810 -26.43 9.78 23.52
C PHE A 810 -26.06 9.67 25.01
N TYR A 811 -24.93 9.03 25.31
CA TYR A 811 -24.44 8.86 26.68
C TYR A 811 -24.03 10.17 27.33
N GLN A 812 -23.49 11.12 26.56
CA GLN A 812 -23.23 12.48 27.05
C GLN A 812 -24.53 13.16 27.48
N ALA A 813 -25.56 13.10 26.63
CA ALA A 813 -26.85 13.71 26.88
C ALA A 813 -27.57 13.06 28.08
N MET A 814 -27.50 11.73 28.21
CA MET A 814 -28.04 11.02 29.38
C MET A 814 -27.33 11.42 30.68
N ALA A 815 -26.00 11.58 30.64
CA ALA A 815 -25.23 12.09 31.78
C ALA A 815 -25.59 13.55 32.11
N MET A 816 -25.81 14.40 31.09
CA MET A 816 -26.27 15.78 31.27
C MET A 816 -27.63 15.85 31.98
N LYS A 817 -28.59 14.99 31.61
CA LYS A 817 -29.88 14.89 32.34
C LYS A 817 -29.66 14.54 33.81
N LYS A 818 -28.80 13.56 34.10
CA LYS A 818 -28.44 13.18 35.48
C LYS A 818 -27.78 14.32 36.28
N LEU A 819 -27.15 15.28 35.61
CA LEU A 819 -26.55 16.47 36.21
C LEU A 819 -27.48 17.70 36.25
N GLY A 820 -28.73 17.58 35.76
CA GLY A 820 -29.68 18.69 35.67
C GLY A 820 -29.41 19.67 34.51
N ARG A 821 -28.68 19.24 33.48
CA ARG A 821 -28.38 20.02 32.26
C ARG A 821 -29.32 19.63 31.11
N ASP A 822 -30.64 19.69 31.35
CA ASP A 822 -31.64 19.16 30.42
C ASP A 822 -31.68 19.86 29.06
N ALA A 823 -31.45 21.17 29.02
CA ALA A 823 -31.44 21.94 27.77
C ALA A 823 -30.30 21.50 26.82
N ASP A 824 -29.10 21.25 27.39
CA ASP A 824 -27.95 20.76 26.62
C ASP A 824 -28.24 19.35 26.09
N ALA A 825 -28.84 18.48 26.92
CA ALA A 825 -29.17 17.11 26.53
C ALA A 825 -30.21 17.06 25.39
N GLN A 826 -31.22 17.92 25.44
CA GLN A 826 -32.30 17.97 24.45
C GLN A 826 -31.79 18.27 23.04
N GLY A 827 -30.85 19.22 22.90
CA GLY A 827 -30.24 19.54 21.61
C GLY A 827 -29.47 18.36 21.00
N ILE A 828 -28.84 17.52 21.83
CA ILE A 828 -28.12 16.33 21.39
C ILE A 828 -29.08 15.25 20.88
N PHE A 829 -30.22 15.02 21.55
CA PHE A 829 -31.19 14.03 21.07
C PHE A 829 -31.80 14.43 19.73
N GLU A 830 -32.05 15.72 19.51
CA GLU A 830 -32.51 16.25 18.22
C GLU A 830 -31.45 16.08 17.13
N GLU A 831 -30.18 16.31 17.45
CA GLU A 831 -29.05 16.05 16.55
C GLU A 831 -28.99 14.56 16.13
N LEU A 832 -29.19 13.63 17.08
CA LEU A 832 -29.19 12.19 16.80
C LEU A 832 -30.35 11.79 15.87
N ILE A 833 -31.55 12.33 16.11
CA ILE A 833 -32.73 12.10 15.26
C ILE A 833 -32.46 12.63 13.85
N GLN A 834 -32.00 13.88 13.73
CA GLN A 834 -31.70 14.49 12.44
C GLN A 834 -30.64 13.68 11.69
N THR A 835 -29.56 13.28 12.37
CA THR A 835 -28.51 12.45 11.77
C THR A 835 -29.06 11.12 11.25
N GLY A 836 -29.93 10.45 12.04
CA GLY A 836 -30.58 9.22 11.62
C GLY A 836 -31.47 9.40 10.38
N GLN A 837 -32.28 10.47 10.34
CA GLN A 837 -33.13 10.82 9.20
C GLN A 837 -32.31 11.15 7.94
N ASP A 838 -31.23 11.91 8.11
CA ASP A 838 -30.32 12.27 7.02
C ASP A 838 -29.67 11.02 6.44
N ARG A 839 -29.21 10.08 7.29
CA ARG A 839 -28.62 8.81 6.84
C ARG A 839 -29.61 7.91 6.10
N LEU A 840 -30.91 7.96 6.44
CA LEU A 840 -31.95 7.23 5.72
C LEU A 840 -32.29 7.85 4.35
N THR A 841 -32.09 9.16 4.19
CA THR A 841 -32.48 9.91 2.98
C THR A 841 -31.33 10.18 2.02
N ARG A 842 -30.07 10.11 2.47
CA ARG A 842 -28.88 10.39 1.65
C ARG A 842 -28.66 9.32 0.58
N SER A 843 -28.54 9.73 -0.68
CA SER A 843 -28.04 8.86 -1.75
C SER A 843 -26.52 8.66 -1.63
N GLU A 844 -26.04 7.52 -2.14
CA GLU A 844 -24.66 7.04 -2.01
C GLU A 844 -23.63 8.02 -2.63
N ALA A 845 -23.08 8.92 -1.83
CA ALA A 845 -21.91 9.69 -2.24
C ALA A 845 -20.65 8.82 -2.05
N VAL A 846 -19.97 8.50 -3.13
CA VAL A 846 -18.68 7.80 -3.10
C VAL A 846 -17.61 8.74 -2.53
N ASP A 847 -17.04 8.41 -1.37
CA ASP A 847 -15.90 9.18 -0.85
C ASP A 847 -14.66 8.87 -1.70
N PHE A 848 -14.32 9.84 -2.56
CA PHE A 848 -13.18 9.82 -3.47
C PHE A 848 -11.82 9.73 -2.76
N PHE A 849 -11.70 10.24 -1.52
CA PHE A 849 -10.43 10.33 -0.80
C PHE A 849 -10.18 9.17 0.16
N ALA A 850 -11.16 8.28 0.32
CA ALA A 850 -10.99 7.08 1.13
C ALA A 850 -9.99 6.13 0.47
N LYS A 851 -8.95 5.80 1.23
CA LYS A 851 -7.87 4.89 0.80
C LYS A 851 -8.11 3.43 1.17
N PHE A 852 -8.95 3.21 2.17
CA PHE A 852 -9.26 1.90 2.73
C PHE A 852 -10.76 1.84 3.06
N GLY A 853 -11.35 0.66 2.94
CA GLY A 853 -12.68 0.38 3.47
C GLY A 853 -13.54 -0.43 2.50
N GLU A 854 -13.97 -1.60 2.97
CA GLU A 854 -15.12 -2.30 2.44
C GLU A 854 -16.37 -1.43 2.66
N ARG A 855 -17.28 -1.41 1.70
CA ARG A 855 -18.54 -0.67 1.85
C ARG A 855 -19.40 -1.40 2.88
N GLU A 856 -19.81 -0.72 3.96
CA GLU A 856 -20.87 -1.23 4.83
C GLU A 856 -22.10 -1.57 4.00
N SER A 857 -22.77 -2.70 4.27
CA SER A 857 -23.96 -3.09 3.52
C SER A 857 -25.09 -2.05 3.68
N PRO A 858 -25.93 -1.84 2.66
CA PRO A 858 -27.09 -0.95 2.78
C PRO A 858 -27.95 -1.25 4.02
N GLN A 859 -28.11 -2.53 4.34
CA GLN A 859 -28.85 -3.01 5.51
C GLN A 859 -28.16 -2.60 6.82
N ALA A 860 -26.85 -2.76 6.94
CA ALA A 860 -26.10 -2.34 8.13
C ALA A 860 -26.19 -0.81 8.34
N ARG A 861 -26.09 -0.03 7.26
CA ARG A 861 -26.25 1.44 7.31
C ARG A 861 -27.65 1.84 7.75
N GLN A 862 -28.68 1.19 7.20
CA GLN A 862 -30.07 1.42 7.61
C GLN A 862 -30.28 1.03 9.07
N ALA A 863 -29.72 -0.08 9.53
CA ALA A 863 -29.78 -0.50 10.93
C ALA A 863 -29.12 0.54 11.85
N SER A 864 -27.93 1.05 11.50
CA SER A 864 -27.24 2.11 12.24
C SER A 864 -28.06 3.41 12.28
N ALA A 865 -28.68 3.80 11.18
CA ALA A 865 -29.53 4.99 11.14
C ALA A 865 -30.78 4.84 12.01
N GLN A 866 -31.44 3.67 11.97
CA GLN A 866 -32.56 3.34 12.85
C GLN A 866 -32.13 3.27 14.32
N TYR A 867 -30.93 2.77 14.61
CA TYR A 867 -30.38 2.77 15.96
C TYR A 867 -30.22 4.20 16.51
N LEU A 868 -29.67 5.14 15.73
CA LEU A 868 -29.55 6.54 16.14
C LEU A 868 -30.91 7.21 16.38
N LEU A 869 -31.91 6.91 15.54
CA LEU A 869 -33.30 7.36 15.78
C LEU A 869 -33.86 6.81 17.09
N GLY A 870 -33.65 5.52 17.33
CA GLY A 870 -34.03 4.84 18.55
C GLY A 870 -33.45 5.52 19.80
N LEU A 871 -32.14 5.80 19.79
CA LEU A 871 -31.46 6.51 20.88
C LEU A 871 -32.00 7.93 21.09
N GLY A 872 -32.18 8.70 20.01
CA GLY A 872 -32.68 10.07 20.11
C GLY A 872 -34.10 10.15 20.68
N HIS A 873 -35.02 9.30 20.20
CA HIS A 873 -36.37 9.21 20.74
C HIS A 873 -36.39 8.71 22.19
N LEU A 874 -35.54 7.73 22.52
CA LEU A 874 -35.42 7.23 23.90
C LEU A 874 -35.00 8.35 24.86
N GLY A 875 -34.03 9.18 24.47
CA GLY A 875 -33.56 10.30 25.27
C GLY A 875 -34.62 11.38 25.54
N LYS A 876 -35.50 11.61 24.56
CA LYS A 876 -36.67 12.51 24.63
C LYS A 876 -37.83 11.95 25.47
N GLY A 877 -37.82 10.65 25.76
CA GLY A 877 -38.92 9.97 26.46
C GLY A 877 -40.02 9.44 25.53
N ASP A 878 -39.79 9.42 24.22
CA ASP A 878 -40.73 8.90 23.22
C ASP A 878 -40.59 7.37 23.08
N ALA A 879 -40.98 6.61 24.12
CA ALA A 879 -40.70 5.17 24.22
C ALA A 879 -41.24 4.33 23.04
N ASP A 880 -42.42 4.66 22.51
CA ASP A 880 -43.02 3.93 21.38
C ASP A 880 -42.21 4.10 20.08
N LEU A 881 -41.74 5.33 19.81
CA LEU A 881 -40.92 5.63 18.64
C LEU A 881 -39.52 5.01 18.78
N ALA A 882 -38.94 5.10 19.98
CA ALA A 882 -37.67 4.45 20.30
C ALA A 882 -37.74 2.94 20.05
N ARG A 883 -38.77 2.27 20.59
CA ARG A 883 -38.99 0.84 20.41
C ARG A 883 -39.18 0.48 18.93
N ALA A 884 -40.00 1.22 18.20
CA ALA A 884 -40.23 0.96 16.78
C ALA A 884 -38.93 1.00 15.95
N SER A 885 -38.11 2.02 16.18
CA SER A 885 -36.81 2.16 15.52
C SER A 885 -35.81 1.07 15.92
N LEU A 886 -35.73 0.71 17.20
CA LEU A 886 -34.82 -0.34 17.68
C LEU A 886 -35.21 -1.74 17.19
N VAL A 887 -36.51 -2.07 17.17
CA VAL A 887 -37.01 -3.32 16.55
C VAL A 887 -36.60 -3.39 15.08
N LEU A 888 -36.73 -2.28 14.35
CA LEU A 888 -36.33 -2.23 12.95
C LEU A 888 -34.81 -2.38 12.79
N ALA A 889 -34.02 -1.74 13.64
CA ALA A 889 -32.55 -1.90 13.65
C ALA A 889 -32.13 -3.36 13.86
N CYS A 890 -32.70 -4.04 14.86
CA CYS A 890 -32.45 -5.47 15.14
C CYS A 890 -32.89 -6.39 14.00
N LYS A 891 -34.01 -6.06 13.33
CA LYS A 891 -34.49 -6.83 12.17
C LYS A 891 -33.56 -6.67 10.97
N LEU A 892 -33.04 -5.46 10.74
CA LEU A 892 -32.14 -5.15 9.63
C LEU A 892 -30.73 -5.70 9.86
N ASN A 893 -30.27 -5.77 11.11
CA ASN A 893 -28.97 -6.32 11.48
C ASN A 893 -29.06 -7.02 12.84
N VAL A 894 -29.12 -8.35 12.84
CA VAL A 894 -29.14 -9.19 14.05
C VAL A 894 -27.82 -9.12 14.82
N SER A 895 -26.74 -8.66 14.17
CA SER A 895 -25.42 -8.45 14.76
C SER A 895 -25.28 -7.08 15.43
N HIS A 896 -26.33 -6.26 15.48
CA HIS A 896 -26.27 -4.96 16.15
C HIS A 896 -26.46 -5.11 17.68
N ALA A 897 -25.38 -5.43 18.39
CA ALA A 897 -25.38 -5.72 19.83
C ALA A 897 -26.16 -4.69 20.68
N TRP A 898 -25.89 -3.40 20.47
CA TRP A 898 -26.49 -2.33 21.27
C TRP A 898 -27.97 -2.05 20.96
N ALA A 899 -28.43 -2.23 19.71
CA ALA A 899 -29.85 -2.10 19.40
C ALA A 899 -30.66 -3.17 20.14
N LYS A 900 -30.13 -4.40 20.20
CA LYS A 900 -30.71 -5.51 20.97
C LYS A 900 -30.69 -5.22 22.48
N ALA A 901 -29.57 -4.71 23.01
CA ALA A 901 -29.46 -4.36 24.42
C ALA A 901 -30.47 -3.30 24.85
N TRP A 902 -30.61 -2.21 24.07
CA TRP A 902 -31.58 -1.15 24.35
C TRP A 902 -33.04 -1.60 24.16
N LEU A 903 -33.31 -2.45 23.16
CA LEU A 903 -34.65 -3.03 22.99
C LEU A 903 -35.05 -3.84 24.23
N GLN A 904 -34.15 -4.65 24.78
CA GLN A 904 -34.34 -5.42 26.03
C GLN A 904 -34.37 -4.55 27.30
N GLU A 905 -34.07 -3.27 27.22
CA GLU A 905 -34.18 -2.33 28.34
C GLU A 905 -35.54 -1.62 28.35
N ILE A 906 -36.14 -1.44 27.17
CA ILE A 906 -37.47 -0.82 27.01
C ILE A 906 -38.60 -1.85 27.13
N GLU A 907 -38.32 -3.12 26.79
CA GLU A 907 -39.21 -4.28 27.03
C GLU A 907 -39.08 -4.82 28.45
#